data_AF-A0A8K0PZF7-F1
#
_entry.id   AF-A0A8K0PZF7-F1
#
_cell.length_a   1.000
_cell.length_b   1.000
_cell.length_c   1.000
_cell.angle_alpha   90.00
_cell.angle_beta   90.00
_cell.angle_gamma   90.00
#
_symmetry.space_group_name_H-M   'P 1'
#
loop_
_entity.id
_entity.type
_entity.pdbx_description
1 polymer ?
#
loop_
_entity_poly.entity_id
_entity_poly.type
_entity_poly.pdbx_seq_one_letter_code
_entity_poly.pdbx_strand_id
1 'polypeptide(L)'
;MVRTGEKGDQVTGESGEPRDRDNNDEEEEDSQSSSGSDSDGQSESDSENDSDSDYMDDGSDNDSKKEVAGGDRSQDGGDDEVMQSGYVPDLGGSQATFRLPQGIRLELSEALLQLSMMFWTYQSQDGVMTCSTIVHFAAVLGIHPSSLAYRNAYDYTPDLAALVWVGRLLFLEYSLPRFSYDTLVYRWPCRAAYPSHPERLEAIRTKYMLRGCYSPLAELIELKAFGKSIVRREGARATLTWAPDGGSFTIGNHKVIRLSEFCTTYRAAIAQVQELVSELMLGWDPVIDLSAIRDDLSCQTPGWSFLDHSENRLSGTYKAMARRAWSSTFRGKALAKSGHWLPGPCLAYLEAGAKMSKQGFSAFHITSGLPGRATETTGIRFRNTKLAIRNMCIREGQVMIIISYNKARASTNHAFYVVRYLPDELGISFVTYVAYIRPFLDFLATQLELPHYHSNEFLFSDPRHKRRHMSPSQATEALKELTRTLQTPWTIQLYRQAAIAIAKRHIRDLIKKRNCYHPSEGSDPIRVLAAGVGHRPRMLLTGYAIDTALPSRLQAELLEMYRHLSTLWQSWNQEYYSRHCIAKESAESEGIPQCGPAVVRYEALREEVKGASASCATRDIKSTSEVMTAQLPPGFIYNAEHQILICVACKSAISPGKKPLYSHLNRTHRILGPTCKAYIQRFSTLQLLPLSDIILPREKIPAIPGLRVFIVFRCSVCQHLTSRWDSILDHISTHKLGMRPLLAWERGLISRCYAQTFSSAKGRIVYFEIMAPSLATDSSGSRQHAI
;
A
#
# COMPACT_ATOMS: atom_id res chain seq x y z
N MET A 1 -17.99 -36.17 41.39
CA MET A 1 -18.42 -37.15 42.41
C MET A 1 -19.93 -37.32 42.25
N VAL A 2 -20.47 -38.55 42.26
CA VAL A 2 -21.88 -38.81 41.88
C VAL A 2 -22.68 -39.37 43.05
N ARG A 3 -23.85 -38.78 43.33
CA ARG A 3 -25.03 -39.30 44.07
C ARG A 3 -26.25 -38.50 43.55
N THR A 4 -27.40 -39.00 43.06
CA THR A 4 -28.27 -40.21 43.22
C THR A 4 -29.41 -40.04 44.24
N GLY A 5 -30.66 -40.21 43.78
CA GLY A 5 -31.94 -40.16 44.53
C GLY A 5 -33.03 -39.54 43.65
N GLU A 6 -33.91 -40.30 42.97
CA GLU A 6 -35.22 -40.87 43.43
C GLU A 6 -36.36 -39.81 43.55
N LYS A 7 -37.65 -40.05 43.20
CA LYS A 7 -38.42 -41.28 42.87
C LYS A 7 -39.79 -40.97 42.19
N GLY A 8 -40.37 -41.94 41.46
CA GLY A 8 -41.83 -42.11 41.17
C GLY A 8 -42.51 -41.17 40.14
N ASP A 9 -43.60 -41.55 39.45
CA ASP A 9 -44.23 -42.89 39.34
C ASP A 9 -45.15 -43.07 38.08
N GLN A 10 -45.65 -44.30 37.93
CA GLN A 10 -46.56 -44.96 36.95
C GLN A 10 -47.94 -44.28 36.64
N VAL A 11 -48.83 -44.61 35.65
CA VAL A 11 -48.93 -45.61 34.53
C VAL A 11 -50.13 -45.31 33.55
N THR A 12 -50.19 -45.95 32.36
CA THR A 12 -51.32 -46.02 31.35
C THR A 12 -51.78 -44.72 30.64
N GLY A 13 -52.42 -44.74 29.44
CA GLY A 13 -52.73 -45.87 28.53
C GLY A 13 -53.60 -45.46 27.31
N GLU A 14 -53.54 -46.26 26.24
CA GLU A 14 -54.27 -46.25 24.93
C GLU A 14 -55.80 -46.01 25.00
N SER A 15 -56.57 -45.68 23.94
CA SER A 15 -56.39 -45.16 22.56
C SER A 15 -57.79 -44.88 21.94
N GLY A 16 -57.93 -44.20 20.77
CA GLY A 16 -59.19 -44.25 19.99
C GLY A 16 -59.61 -42.99 19.19
N GLU A 17 -59.86 -43.19 17.89
CA GLU A 17 -60.44 -42.28 16.88
C GLU A 17 -61.97 -42.56 16.66
N PRO A 18 -62.75 -41.88 15.77
CA PRO A 18 -62.77 -40.46 15.34
C PRO A 18 -64.20 -39.87 15.02
N ARG A 19 -64.23 -38.68 14.38
CA ARG A 19 -65.13 -38.20 13.28
C ARG A 19 -66.45 -37.42 13.50
N ASP A 20 -66.70 -36.54 12.51
CA ASP A 20 -67.97 -35.93 12.03
C ASP A 20 -68.69 -34.94 13.00
N ARG A 21 -69.41 -33.85 12.64
CA ARG A 21 -69.81 -33.05 11.41
C ARG A 21 -70.51 -31.74 11.90
N ASP A 22 -70.98 -30.71 11.16
CA ASP A 22 -71.00 -30.20 9.75
C ASP A 22 -71.44 -28.70 9.78
N ASN A 23 -71.23 -27.92 8.69
CA ASN A 23 -72.01 -26.72 8.25
C ASN A 23 -72.08 -25.42 9.13
N ASN A 24 -72.50 -24.22 8.65
CA ASN A 24 -72.29 -23.46 7.38
C ASN A 24 -72.81 -21.99 7.58
N ASP A 25 -72.63 -21.08 6.58
CA ASP A 25 -73.35 -19.79 6.36
C ASP A 25 -73.17 -18.62 7.37
N GLU A 26 -73.42 -17.32 7.09
CA GLU A 26 -73.01 -16.41 5.98
C GLU A 26 -73.23 -14.90 6.40
N GLU A 27 -73.13 -13.93 5.47
CA GLU A 27 -73.49 -12.47 5.56
C GLU A 27 -72.50 -11.44 6.21
N GLU A 28 -72.78 -10.12 6.03
CA GLU A 28 -71.78 -9.06 5.74
C GLU A 28 -71.84 -7.72 6.57
N GLU A 29 -70.95 -6.78 6.19
CA GLU A 29 -70.98 -5.29 6.29
C GLU A 29 -70.50 -4.48 7.53
N ASP A 30 -69.46 -3.67 7.26
CA ASP A 30 -69.21 -2.24 7.61
C ASP A 30 -69.05 -1.67 9.05
N SER A 31 -67.77 -1.39 9.36
CA SER A 31 -67.20 -0.02 9.52
C SER A 31 -66.77 0.56 10.90
N GLN A 32 -65.49 0.97 10.92
CA GLN A 32 -64.82 2.05 11.70
C GLN A 32 -64.72 2.08 13.25
N SER A 33 -63.45 1.88 13.69
CA SER A 33 -62.67 2.70 14.66
C SER A 33 -62.46 2.24 16.14
N SER A 34 -61.21 1.80 16.41
CA SER A 34 -60.41 1.91 17.67
C SER A 34 -61.07 1.56 19.04
N SER A 35 -60.51 0.67 19.88
CA SER A 35 -59.08 0.45 20.18
C SER A 35 -58.86 -0.76 21.12
N GLY A 36 -57.61 -1.25 21.19
CA GLY A 36 -57.16 -2.35 22.07
C GLY A 36 -57.27 -3.73 21.39
N SER A 37 -56.23 -4.41 20.93
CA SER A 37 -54.91 -4.80 21.49
C SER A 37 -54.92 -6.20 22.13
N ASP A 38 -54.76 -7.23 21.30
CA ASP A 38 -53.79 -8.34 21.43
C ASP A 38 -54.03 -9.32 20.26
N SER A 39 -53.08 -9.51 19.34
CA SER A 39 -51.82 -10.27 19.48
C SER A 39 -52.02 -11.79 19.45
N ASP A 40 -52.33 -12.35 18.27
CA ASP A 40 -51.41 -13.26 17.60
C ASP A 40 -51.85 -13.54 16.15
N GLY A 41 -50.91 -13.49 15.20
CA GLY A 41 -51.19 -13.66 13.78
C GLY A 41 -49.92 -13.85 12.95
N GLN A 42 -49.83 -14.99 12.27
CA GLN A 42 -48.72 -15.29 11.36
C GLN A 42 -48.93 -14.59 10.01
N SER A 43 -47.90 -13.95 9.49
CA SER A 43 -47.82 -13.60 8.07
C SER A 43 -46.39 -13.74 7.56
N GLU A 44 -46.24 -14.29 6.36
CA GLU A 44 -44.98 -14.18 5.63
C GLU A 44 -44.82 -12.72 5.15
N SER A 45 -43.64 -12.14 5.34
CA SER A 45 -43.30 -10.84 4.77
C SER A 45 -41.97 -10.94 4.03
N ASP A 46 -41.99 -10.75 2.72
CA ASP A 46 -40.78 -10.57 1.93
C ASP A 46 -39.93 -9.42 2.52
N SER A 47 -38.68 -9.71 2.84
CA SER A 47 -37.68 -8.71 3.19
C SER A 47 -36.50 -8.82 2.24
N GLU A 48 -36.66 -8.25 1.04
CA GLU A 48 -35.53 -7.94 0.17
C GLU A 48 -34.50 -7.12 0.96
N ASN A 49 -33.26 -7.61 1.03
CA ASN A 49 -32.16 -6.89 1.68
C ASN A 49 -30.87 -7.04 0.87
N ASP A 50 -30.99 -6.82 -0.44
CA ASP A 50 -29.84 -6.46 -1.28
C ASP A 50 -29.31 -5.10 -0.80
N SER A 51 -28.20 -5.14 -0.07
CA SER A 51 -27.48 -3.95 0.41
C SER A 51 -25.97 -4.20 0.34
N ASP A 52 -25.53 -4.49 -0.89
CA ASP A 52 -24.12 -4.66 -1.29
C ASP A 52 -23.36 -3.33 -1.11
N SER A 53 -22.89 -3.10 0.12
CA SER A 53 -22.25 -1.85 0.55
C SER A 53 -20.74 -1.93 0.33
N ASP A 54 -20.37 -1.62 -0.91
CA ASP A 54 -19.01 -1.49 -1.44
C ASP A 54 -18.12 -0.63 -0.50
N TYR A 55 -17.33 -1.27 0.37
CA TYR A 55 -16.39 -0.58 1.26
C TYR A 55 -15.20 -0.01 0.47
N MET A 56 -15.38 1.22 -0.03
CA MET A 56 -14.32 2.07 -0.53
C MET A 56 -13.46 2.56 0.65
N ASP A 57 -12.31 1.92 0.81
CA ASP A 57 -11.25 2.36 1.71
C ASP A 57 -10.49 3.54 1.06
N ASP A 58 -10.75 4.75 1.56
CA ASP A 58 -10.16 5.99 1.05
C ASP A 58 -9.13 6.56 2.03
N GLY A 59 -7.89 6.10 1.88
CA GLY A 59 -6.74 6.59 2.64
C GLY A 59 -6.55 8.10 2.49
N SER A 60 -6.80 8.84 3.57
CA SER A 60 -6.71 10.30 3.64
C SER A 60 -5.29 10.81 3.33
N ASP A 61 -5.11 11.41 2.15
CA ASP A 61 -3.90 12.16 1.75
C ASP A 61 -3.74 13.42 2.64
N ASN A 62 -3.15 13.27 3.83
CA ASN A 62 -2.85 14.39 4.72
C ASN A 62 -1.34 14.74 4.68
N ASP A 63 -0.90 15.42 3.61
CA ASP A 63 0.52 15.73 3.34
C ASP A 63 1.05 16.89 4.23
N SER A 64 1.02 16.67 5.55
CA SER A 64 1.44 17.61 6.59
C SER A 64 2.85 17.28 7.10
N LYS A 65 3.89 17.88 6.51
CA LYS A 65 5.29 17.70 6.92
C LYS A 65 5.55 18.12 8.38
N LYS A 66 6.06 17.20 9.21
CA LYS A 66 6.81 17.53 10.44
C LYS A 66 8.13 16.76 10.50
N GLU A 67 9.24 17.49 10.49
CA GLU A 67 10.56 16.96 10.81
C GLU A 67 10.84 17.10 12.32
N VAL A 68 10.78 15.99 13.07
CA VAL A 68 11.56 15.77 14.30
C VAL A 68 12.02 14.31 14.30
N ALA A 69 13.16 14.00 14.93
CA ALA A 69 13.90 12.77 14.68
C ALA A 69 13.66 11.63 15.70
N GLY A 70 13.61 10.39 15.19
CA GLY A 70 14.33 9.27 15.79
C GLY A 70 13.54 8.23 16.59
N GLY A 71 12.86 7.32 15.90
CA GLY A 71 12.37 6.07 16.49
C GLY A 71 11.90 5.09 15.41
N ASP A 72 12.59 3.96 15.23
CA ASP A 72 12.23 2.97 14.22
C ASP A 72 11.21 1.96 14.77
N ARG A 73 9.93 2.21 14.48
CA ARG A 73 8.82 1.25 14.61
C ARG A 73 7.83 1.46 13.48
N SER A 74 7.92 0.63 12.45
CA SER A 74 6.91 0.57 11.38
C SER A 74 5.80 -0.40 11.78
N GLN A 75 4.64 0.13 12.17
CA GLN A 75 3.49 -0.64 12.66
C GLN A 75 2.27 -0.34 11.77
N ASP A 76 2.04 -1.24 10.80
CA ASP A 76 1.06 -1.10 9.73
C ASP A 76 -0.33 -1.59 10.21
N GLY A 77 -1.19 -0.66 10.62
CA GLY A 77 -2.47 -0.92 11.30
C GLY A 77 -3.64 -1.18 10.35
N GLY A 78 -3.48 -2.11 9.40
CA GLY A 78 -4.53 -2.47 8.42
C GLY A 78 -5.42 -3.60 8.91
N ASP A 79 -6.60 -3.27 9.45
CA ASP A 79 -7.55 -4.23 10.03
C ASP A 79 -8.41 -4.91 8.94
N ASP A 80 -7.78 -5.85 8.23
CA ASP A 80 -8.44 -6.75 7.28
C ASP A 80 -8.66 -8.11 7.96
N GLU A 81 -9.71 -8.24 8.78
CA GLU A 81 -10.08 -9.47 9.52
C GLU A 81 -10.31 -10.66 8.56
N VAL A 82 -9.21 -11.38 8.27
CA VAL A 82 -9.21 -12.66 7.56
C VAL A 82 -9.01 -13.75 8.60
N MET A 83 -10.04 -14.57 8.81
CA MET A 83 -9.87 -15.92 9.34
C MET A 83 -8.92 -16.67 8.40
N GLN A 84 -7.64 -16.73 8.77
CA GLN A 84 -6.61 -17.39 7.97
C GLN A 84 -6.89 -18.89 7.91
N SER A 85 -6.77 -19.46 6.72
CA SER A 85 -6.77 -20.91 6.54
C SER A 85 -5.54 -21.49 7.25
N GLY A 86 -5.73 -21.98 8.49
CA GLY A 86 -4.81 -22.85 9.20
C GLY A 86 -3.36 -22.40 9.29
N TYR A 87 -3.04 -21.10 9.34
CA TYR A 87 -1.64 -20.63 9.42
C TYR A 87 -1.02 -20.86 10.81
N VAL A 88 -0.83 -22.14 11.13
CA VAL A 88 0.25 -22.58 12.00
C VAL A 88 1.55 -22.09 11.34
N PRO A 89 2.41 -21.33 12.03
CA PRO A 89 3.68 -20.90 11.47
C PRO A 89 4.52 -22.11 11.07
N ASP A 90 4.85 -22.25 9.79
CA ASP A 90 5.63 -23.39 9.30
C ASP A 90 7.05 -23.33 9.87
N LEU A 91 7.36 -24.26 10.78
CA LEU A 91 8.55 -24.23 11.64
C LEU A 91 9.88 -24.52 10.90
N GLY A 92 9.85 -24.63 9.57
CA GLY A 92 11.04 -24.84 8.72
C GLY A 92 11.78 -23.57 8.29
N GLY A 93 11.15 -22.39 8.37
CA GLY A 93 11.80 -21.12 8.02
C GLY A 93 12.49 -20.48 9.22
N SER A 94 13.82 -20.37 9.19
CA SER A 94 14.68 -19.86 10.27
C SER A 94 14.03 -18.74 11.10
N GLN A 95 13.52 -19.07 12.28
CA GLN A 95 12.97 -18.08 13.19
C GLN A 95 14.07 -17.11 13.59
N ALA A 96 13.91 -15.84 13.22
CA ALA A 96 14.56 -14.76 13.95
C ALA A 96 14.00 -14.79 15.38
N THR A 97 14.70 -15.49 16.28
CA THR A 97 14.23 -15.71 17.66
C THR A 97 13.90 -14.36 18.28
N PHE A 98 12.63 -14.12 18.59
CA PHE A 98 12.22 -12.89 19.25
C PHE A 98 12.82 -12.89 20.66
N ARG A 99 13.93 -12.18 20.81
CA ARG A 99 14.58 -11.94 22.10
C ARG A 99 14.00 -10.65 22.67
N LEU A 100 13.50 -10.73 23.89
CA LEU A 100 13.13 -9.54 24.65
C LEU A 100 14.36 -8.60 24.77
N PRO A 101 14.16 -7.27 24.87
CA PRO A 101 15.21 -6.36 25.28
C PRO A 101 15.80 -6.76 26.63
N GLN A 102 16.97 -6.20 26.99
CA GLN A 102 17.66 -6.49 28.24
C GLN A 102 18.06 -5.18 28.97
N GLY A 103 18.13 -5.25 30.30
CA GLY A 103 18.39 -4.10 31.19
C GLY A 103 17.41 -2.95 30.97
N ILE A 104 17.92 -1.71 31.02
CA ILE A 104 17.17 -0.46 30.88
C ILE A 104 16.21 -0.43 29.68
N ARG A 105 16.53 -1.12 28.57
CA ARG A 105 15.63 -1.21 27.39
C ARG A 105 14.43 -2.13 27.59
N LEU A 106 14.52 -3.11 28.48
CA LEU A 106 13.38 -3.91 28.92
C LEU A 106 12.50 -3.06 29.85
N GLU A 107 13.10 -2.53 30.93
CA GLU A 107 12.45 -1.66 31.92
C GLU A 107 11.64 -0.54 31.26
N LEU A 108 12.25 0.22 30.33
CA LEU A 108 11.57 1.28 29.58
C LEU A 108 10.44 0.77 28.66
N SER A 109 10.57 -0.43 28.11
CA SER A 109 9.54 -1.03 27.24
C SER A 109 8.34 -1.54 28.03
N GLU A 110 8.57 -2.15 29.20
CA GLU A 110 7.52 -2.59 30.11
C GLU A 110 6.81 -1.40 30.74
N ALA A 111 7.55 -0.41 31.26
CA ALA A 111 6.99 0.81 31.83
C ALA A 111 6.18 1.63 30.80
N LEU A 112 6.61 1.67 29.53
CA LEU A 112 5.83 2.28 28.45
C LEU A 112 4.52 1.52 28.18
N LEU A 113 4.50 0.19 28.27
CA LEU A 113 3.26 -0.58 28.17
C LEU A 113 2.36 -0.35 29.38
N GLN A 114 2.92 -0.29 30.60
CA GLN A 114 2.17 0.03 31.81
C GLN A 114 1.49 1.39 31.71
N LEU A 115 2.23 2.44 31.32
CA LEU A 115 1.69 3.77 31.09
C LEU A 115 0.63 3.78 29.98
N SER A 116 0.86 3.07 28.88
CA SER A 116 -0.12 2.93 27.80
C SER A 116 -1.42 2.28 28.32
N MET A 117 -1.31 1.21 29.10
CA MET A 117 -2.48 0.56 29.69
C MET A 117 -3.18 1.46 30.71
N MET A 118 -2.47 2.24 31.53
CA MET A 118 -3.10 3.19 32.46
C MET A 118 -4.02 4.19 31.73
N PHE A 119 -3.62 4.66 30.53
CA PHE A 119 -4.50 5.52 29.71
C PHE A 119 -5.72 4.77 29.15
N TRP A 120 -5.61 3.47 28.85
CA TRP A 120 -6.72 2.64 28.34
C TRP A 120 -7.64 2.09 29.43
N THR A 121 -7.13 1.82 30.63
CA THR A 121 -7.89 1.38 31.81
C THR A 121 -8.38 2.54 32.69
N TYR A 122 -8.30 3.78 32.20
CA TYR A 122 -9.03 4.89 32.79
C TYR A 122 -10.52 4.53 32.87
N GLN A 123 -11.17 4.88 33.97
CA GLN A 123 -12.59 4.68 34.18
C GLN A 123 -13.14 5.93 34.88
N SER A 124 -14.13 6.57 34.26
CA SER A 124 -14.79 7.73 34.85
C SER A 124 -15.65 7.32 36.06
N GLN A 125 -15.77 8.23 37.04
CA GLN A 125 -16.62 8.09 38.22
C GLN A 125 -17.93 8.88 38.10
N ASP A 126 -17.95 9.91 37.26
CA ASP A 126 -19.04 10.86 37.01
C ASP A 126 -19.79 10.60 35.68
N GLY A 127 -19.36 9.57 34.93
CA GLY A 127 -19.79 9.30 33.56
C GLY A 127 -19.12 10.18 32.50
N VAL A 128 -18.32 11.18 32.88
CA VAL A 128 -17.71 12.15 31.97
C VAL A 128 -16.30 11.71 31.56
N MET A 129 -16.10 11.56 30.25
CA MET A 129 -14.84 11.08 29.68
C MET A 129 -13.79 12.18 29.43
N THR A 130 -14.00 13.41 29.93
CA THR A 130 -13.13 14.57 29.69
C THR A 130 -11.77 14.49 30.38
N CYS A 131 -11.57 13.64 31.39
CA CYS A 131 -10.23 13.39 31.95
C CYS A 131 -9.47 12.24 31.25
N SER A 132 -10.09 11.55 30.27
CA SER A 132 -9.41 10.49 29.51
C SER A 132 -8.47 11.06 28.45
N THR A 133 -7.18 10.76 28.59
CA THR A 133 -6.13 11.14 27.63
C THR A 133 -6.37 10.57 26.23
N ILE A 134 -6.90 9.34 26.13
CA ILE A 134 -7.19 8.68 24.85
C ILE A 134 -8.39 9.34 24.14
N VAL A 135 -9.43 9.71 24.87
CA VAL A 135 -10.62 10.38 24.31
C VAL A 135 -10.26 11.81 23.89
N HIS A 136 -9.44 12.52 24.69
CA HIS A 136 -8.86 13.80 24.30
C HIS A 136 -7.99 13.70 23.04
N PHE A 137 -7.14 12.68 22.95
CA PHE A 137 -6.31 12.46 21.76
C PHE A 137 -7.17 12.21 20.51
N ALA A 138 -8.22 11.40 20.62
CA ALA A 138 -9.16 11.18 19.53
C ALA A 138 -9.88 12.47 19.11
N ALA A 139 -10.39 13.27 20.06
CA ALA A 139 -11.01 14.56 19.76
C ALA A 139 -10.06 15.51 19.01
N VAL A 140 -8.76 15.49 19.32
CA VAL A 140 -7.72 16.22 18.58
C VAL A 140 -7.46 15.64 17.19
N LEU A 141 -7.51 14.32 16.99
CA LEU A 141 -7.48 13.71 15.64
C LEU A 141 -8.67 14.16 14.78
N GLY A 142 -9.82 14.43 15.41
CA GLY A 142 -11.00 15.02 14.78
C GLY A 142 -10.79 16.43 14.19
N ILE A 143 -9.63 17.05 14.40
CA ILE A 143 -9.25 18.35 13.81
C ILE A 143 -8.22 18.11 12.70
N HIS A 144 -8.45 18.68 11.52
CA HIS A 144 -7.53 18.58 10.39
C HIS A 144 -6.30 19.49 10.61
N PRO A 145 -5.05 18.97 10.60
CA PRO A 145 -3.88 19.70 11.07
C PRO A 145 -3.49 20.92 10.21
N SER A 146 -3.79 20.90 8.91
CA SER A 146 -3.46 22.02 7.99
C SER A 146 -4.47 23.18 8.04
N SER A 147 -5.77 22.87 8.04
CA SER A 147 -6.86 23.84 7.94
C SER A 147 -7.49 24.22 9.28
N LEU A 148 -7.17 23.47 10.34
CA LEU A 148 -7.74 23.59 11.70
C LEU A 148 -9.27 23.46 11.76
N ALA A 149 -9.90 23.00 10.68
CA ALA A 149 -11.32 22.66 10.62
C ALA A 149 -11.57 21.25 11.19
N TYR A 150 -12.78 21.01 11.69
CA TYR A 150 -13.21 19.67 12.05
C TYR A 150 -13.27 18.76 10.81
N ARG A 151 -12.86 17.50 11.00
CA ARG A 151 -13.13 16.43 10.04
C ARG A 151 -14.62 16.12 10.04
N ASN A 152 -15.16 15.76 8.87
CA ASN A 152 -16.47 15.11 8.78
C ASN A 152 -16.37 13.64 9.26
N ALA A 153 -17.51 12.98 9.41
CA ALA A 153 -17.57 11.60 9.90
C ALA A 153 -16.87 10.57 8.98
N TYR A 154 -16.81 10.83 7.67
CA TYR A 154 -16.11 9.97 6.71
C TYR A 154 -14.59 10.05 6.92
N ASP A 155 -14.04 11.26 7.03
CA ASP A 155 -12.60 11.51 7.21
C ASP A 155 -12.06 11.20 8.62
N TYR A 156 -12.93 10.91 9.60
CA TYR A 156 -12.57 10.69 11.03
C TYR A 156 -12.87 9.27 11.55
N THR A 157 -13.89 8.58 11.03
CA THR A 157 -14.17 7.19 11.46
C THR A 157 -13.04 6.17 11.17
N PRO A 158 -12.13 6.37 10.18
CA PRO A 158 -10.90 5.58 10.05
C PRO A 158 -9.89 5.79 11.19
N ASP A 159 -9.67 7.03 11.63
CA ASP A 159 -8.76 7.36 12.74
C ASP A 159 -9.27 6.69 14.05
N LEU A 160 -10.57 6.78 14.30
CA LEU A 160 -11.24 6.06 15.39
C LEU A 160 -11.14 4.53 15.25
N ALA A 161 -11.16 4.01 14.02
CA ALA A 161 -11.00 2.58 13.79
C ALA A 161 -9.60 2.08 14.17
N ALA A 162 -8.56 2.81 13.78
CA ALA A 162 -7.18 2.51 14.13
C ALA A 162 -6.95 2.56 15.65
N LEU A 163 -7.50 3.57 16.34
CA LEU A 163 -7.43 3.64 17.82
C LEU A 163 -8.14 2.46 18.50
N VAL A 164 -9.35 2.11 18.07
CA VAL A 164 -10.09 0.95 18.62
C VAL A 164 -9.32 -0.36 18.39
N TRP A 165 -8.64 -0.53 17.26
CA TRP A 165 -7.79 -1.69 16.99
C TRP A 165 -6.55 -1.75 17.90
N VAL A 166 -5.81 -0.64 18.02
CA VAL A 166 -4.65 -0.53 18.93
C VAL A 166 -5.07 -0.80 20.38
N GLY A 167 -6.20 -0.26 20.82
CA GLY A 167 -6.78 -0.54 22.14
C GLY A 167 -7.08 -2.03 22.34
N ARG A 168 -7.73 -2.69 21.37
CA ARG A 168 -8.01 -4.14 21.41
C ARG A 168 -6.73 -4.98 21.54
N LEU A 169 -5.68 -4.67 20.78
CA LEU A 169 -4.40 -5.37 20.85
C LEU A 169 -3.72 -5.20 22.21
N LEU A 170 -3.74 -3.98 22.76
CA LEU A 170 -3.20 -3.67 24.09
C LEU A 170 -3.97 -4.40 25.19
N PHE A 171 -5.31 -4.38 25.14
CA PHE A 171 -6.14 -5.14 26.07
C PHE A 171 -5.96 -6.65 25.98
N LEU A 172 -5.66 -7.21 24.80
CA LEU A 172 -5.39 -8.64 24.62
C LEU A 172 -4.11 -9.05 25.36
N GLU A 173 -3.00 -8.33 25.16
CA GLU A 173 -1.73 -8.60 25.85
C GLU A 173 -1.83 -8.30 27.36
N TYR A 174 -2.57 -7.26 27.78
CA TYR A 174 -2.83 -6.99 29.20
C TYR A 174 -3.69 -8.06 29.88
N SER A 175 -4.63 -8.66 29.15
CA SER A 175 -5.50 -9.73 29.68
C SER A 175 -4.74 -11.03 29.85
N LEU A 176 -4.01 -11.45 28.81
CA LEU A 176 -3.32 -12.73 28.74
C LEU A 176 -1.86 -12.57 28.26
N PRO A 177 -0.99 -11.93 29.05
CA PRO A 177 0.41 -11.66 28.70
C PRO A 177 1.15 -12.87 28.12
N ARG A 178 1.80 -12.72 26.96
CA ARG A 178 2.57 -13.83 26.35
C ARG A 178 3.77 -14.23 27.21
N PHE A 179 4.41 -13.23 27.81
CA PHE A 179 5.48 -13.36 28.80
C PHE A 179 5.06 -12.62 30.07
N SER A 180 5.79 -12.77 31.18
CA SER A 180 5.54 -11.94 32.36
C SER A 180 6.33 -10.63 32.25
N TYR A 181 5.76 -9.56 32.78
CA TYR A 181 6.36 -8.24 32.84
C TYR A 181 6.98 -8.07 34.22
N ASP A 182 8.28 -8.40 34.30
CA ASP A 182 9.02 -8.67 35.54
C ASP A 182 9.70 -7.43 36.13
N THR A 183 9.85 -6.37 35.33
CA THR A 183 10.47 -5.10 35.75
C THR A 183 9.46 -4.10 36.34
N LEU A 184 8.16 -4.39 36.21
CA LEU A 184 7.08 -3.58 36.77
C LEU A 184 7.01 -3.73 38.30
N VAL A 185 6.80 -2.59 38.99
CA VAL A 185 6.54 -2.54 40.45
C VAL A 185 5.41 -3.50 40.86
N TYR A 186 4.40 -3.65 40.00
CA TYR A 186 3.37 -4.68 40.11
C TYR A 186 3.51 -5.64 38.92
N ARG A 187 4.30 -6.70 39.12
CA ARG A 187 4.56 -7.77 38.12
C ARG A 187 3.26 -8.25 37.47
N TRP A 188 3.16 -8.20 36.15
CA TRP A 188 2.07 -8.86 35.43
C TRP A 188 2.50 -10.29 35.07
N PRO A 189 1.82 -11.34 35.56
CA PRO A 189 2.22 -12.71 35.30
C PRO A 189 1.86 -13.13 33.87
N CYS A 190 2.63 -14.08 33.32
CA CYS A 190 2.35 -14.64 32.00
C CYS A 190 1.03 -15.41 32.01
N ARG A 191 0.40 -15.55 30.84
CA ARG A 191 -0.92 -16.17 30.68
C ARG A 191 -1.05 -17.55 31.34
N ALA A 192 0.01 -18.37 31.30
CA ALA A 192 0.05 -19.70 31.89
C ALA A 192 -0.08 -19.74 33.43
N ALA A 193 -0.02 -18.60 34.11
CA ALA A 193 -0.23 -18.49 35.55
C ALA A 193 -1.69 -18.19 35.96
N TYR A 194 -2.59 -17.86 35.02
CA TYR A 194 -4.01 -17.69 35.34
C TYR A 194 -4.74 -19.05 35.26
N PRO A 195 -5.54 -19.45 36.27
CA PRO A 195 -6.25 -20.74 36.25
C PRO A 195 -7.19 -20.93 35.07
N SER A 196 -7.79 -19.83 34.58
CA SER A 196 -8.75 -19.82 33.49
C SER A 196 -8.53 -18.60 32.60
N HIS A 197 -8.07 -18.84 31.36
CA HIS A 197 -7.92 -17.76 30.39
C HIS A 197 -9.25 -17.08 30.01
N PRO A 198 -10.39 -17.81 29.84
CA PRO A 198 -11.68 -17.19 29.55
C PRO A 198 -12.15 -16.25 30.66
N GLU A 199 -12.11 -16.66 31.93
CA GLU A 199 -12.53 -15.82 33.07
C GLU A 199 -11.65 -14.57 33.20
N ARG A 200 -10.33 -14.73 33.04
CA ARG A 200 -9.38 -13.61 33.08
C ARG A 200 -9.65 -12.58 31.97
N LEU A 201 -9.96 -13.04 30.76
CA LEU A 201 -10.34 -12.17 29.65
C LEU A 201 -11.71 -11.52 29.91
N GLU A 202 -12.69 -12.28 30.40
CA GLU A 202 -14.05 -11.81 30.63
C GLU A 202 -14.11 -10.72 31.70
N ALA A 203 -13.36 -10.85 32.80
CA ALA A 203 -13.27 -9.85 33.86
C ALA A 203 -12.69 -8.50 33.39
N ILE A 204 -11.86 -8.51 32.34
CA ILE A 204 -11.31 -7.29 31.71
C ILE A 204 -12.24 -6.78 30.61
N ARG A 205 -12.83 -7.68 29.81
CA ARG A 205 -13.78 -7.37 28.75
C ARG A 205 -15.00 -6.64 29.30
N THR A 206 -15.62 -7.19 30.34
CA THR A 206 -16.79 -6.60 31.01
C THR A 206 -16.50 -5.22 31.60
N LYS A 207 -15.35 -5.07 32.28
CA LYS A 207 -14.98 -3.82 32.96
C LYS A 207 -14.54 -2.69 32.02
N TYR A 208 -13.89 -3.01 30.90
CA TYR A 208 -13.21 -1.99 30.07
C TYR A 208 -13.51 -2.02 28.56
N MET A 209 -14.10 -3.09 28.02
CA MET A 209 -14.24 -3.29 26.56
C MET A 209 -15.70 -3.33 26.08
N LEU A 210 -16.68 -3.31 26.99
CA LEU A 210 -18.11 -3.24 26.65
C LEU A 210 -18.55 -1.82 26.30
N ARG A 211 -19.59 -1.71 25.48
CA ARG A 211 -20.36 -0.47 25.29
C ARG A 211 -20.90 0.00 26.64
N GLY A 212 -20.84 1.31 26.90
CA GLY A 212 -21.35 1.93 28.13
C GLY A 212 -20.53 1.73 29.42
N CYS A 213 -19.36 1.06 29.43
CA CYS A 213 -18.59 0.85 30.67
C CYS A 213 -17.75 2.06 31.16
N TYR A 214 -18.01 3.27 30.61
CA TYR A 214 -17.29 4.53 30.91
C TYR A 214 -15.76 4.42 30.86
N SER A 215 -15.28 3.68 29.84
CA SER A 215 -13.87 3.50 29.50
C SER A 215 -13.53 4.19 28.17
N PRO A 216 -12.25 4.49 27.90
CA PRO A 216 -11.82 5.03 26.62
C PRO A 216 -12.17 4.14 25.42
N LEU A 217 -12.09 2.81 25.57
CA LEU A 217 -12.42 1.90 24.46
C LEU A 217 -13.93 1.86 24.20
N ALA A 218 -14.76 1.96 25.25
CA ALA A 218 -16.21 2.09 25.11
C ALA A 218 -16.57 3.38 24.36
N GLU A 219 -16.03 4.52 24.81
CA GLU A 219 -16.28 5.84 24.23
C GLU A 219 -15.90 5.91 22.74
N LEU A 220 -14.73 5.37 22.36
CA LEU A 220 -14.32 5.31 20.95
C LEU A 220 -15.19 4.37 20.10
N ILE A 221 -15.77 3.32 20.70
CA ILE A 221 -16.72 2.43 20.00
C ILE A 221 -18.05 3.16 19.75
N GLU A 222 -18.58 3.88 20.74
CA GLU A 222 -19.79 4.71 20.57
C GLU A 222 -19.58 5.81 19.52
N LEU A 223 -18.50 6.58 19.64
CA LEU A 223 -18.20 7.68 18.72
C LEU A 223 -18.00 7.19 17.27
N LYS A 224 -17.36 6.02 17.10
CA LYS A 224 -17.21 5.35 15.80
C LYS A 224 -18.55 4.84 15.25
N ALA A 225 -19.44 4.31 16.10
CA ALA A 225 -20.76 3.87 15.70
C ALA A 225 -21.66 5.06 15.30
N PHE A 226 -21.64 6.14 16.08
CA PHE A 226 -22.34 7.39 15.77
C PHE A 226 -21.87 7.99 14.45
N GLY A 227 -20.55 8.13 14.26
CA GLY A 227 -19.95 8.59 13.00
C GLY A 227 -20.33 7.70 11.81
N LYS A 228 -20.32 6.37 11.96
CA LYS A 228 -20.82 5.46 10.91
C LYS A 228 -22.30 5.68 10.59
N SER A 229 -23.14 6.05 11.56
CA SER A 229 -24.55 6.37 11.32
C SER A 229 -24.73 7.65 10.49
N ILE A 230 -23.80 8.60 10.58
CA ILE A 230 -23.77 9.83 9.77
C ILE A 230 -23.35 9.47 8.34
N VAL A 231 -22.21 8.78 8.17
CA VAL A 231 -21.70 8.34 6.85
C VAL A 231 -22.73 7.50 6.08
N ARG A 232 -23.51 6.67 6.77
CA ARG A 232 -24.54 5.82 6.13
C ARG A 232 -25.80 6.60 5.70
N ARG A 233 -26.00 7.84 6.18
CA ARG A 233 -27.10 8.74 5.80
C ARG A 233 -26.68 9.80 4.79
N GLU A 234 -25.49 10.37 4.95
CA GLU A 234 -24.94 11.39 4.04
C GLU A 234 -24.32 10.78 2.77
N GLY A 235 -23.93 9.50 2.83
CA GLY A 235 -23.24 8.81 1.75
C GLY A 235 -21.72 9.04 1.77
N ALA A 236 -21.02 8.37 0.85
CA ALA A 236 -19.61 8.65 0.59
C ALA A 236 -19.49 9.96 -0.21
N ARG A 237 -18.48 10.78 0.11
CA ARG A 237 -18.23 12.04 -0.60
C ARG A 237 -17.95 11.78 -2.09
N ALA A 238 -18.42 12.65 -2.97
CA ALA A 238 -18.10 12.57 -4.40
C ALA A 238 -16.60 12.80 -4.63
N THR A 239 -15.84 11.72 -4.81
CA THR A 239 -14.38 11.74 -4.99
C THR A 239 -13.93 11.78 -6.44
N LEU A 240 -14.85 11.79 -7.41
CA LEU A 240 -14.52 11.69 -8.83
C LEU A 240 -15.33 12.67 -9.70
N THR A 241 -14.64 13.36 -10.60
CA THR A 241 -15.24 14.22 -11.62
C THR A 241 -14.72 13.84 -13.01
N TRP A 242 -15.61 13.51 -13.94
CA TRP A 242 -15.26 13.30 -15.34
C TRP A 242 -15.09 14.63 -16.08
N ALA A 243 -14.13 14.68 -17.01
CA ALA A 243 -14.06 15.77 -17.98
C ALA A 243 -15.24 15.69 -18.98
N PRO A 244 -15.69 16.81 -19.56
CA PRO A 244 -16.84 16.84 -20.48
C PRO A 244 -16.67 15.97 -21.73
N ASP A 245 -15.42 15.80 -22.20
CA ASP A 245 -15.07 14.95 -23.34
C ASP A 245 -15.14 13.43 -23.02
N GLY A 246 -15.19 13.06 -21.74
CA GLY A 246 -15.06 11.68 -21.28
C GLY A 246 -13.67 11.05 -21.49
N GLY A 247 -12.69 11.79 -22.03
CA GLY A 247 -11.33 11.31 -22.27
C GLY A 247 -10.46 11.28 -21.01
N SER A 248 -10.91 11.92 -19.92
CA SER A 248 -10.21 11.94 -18.63
C SER A 248 -11.17 12.16 -17.45
N PHE A 249 -10.65 11.93 -16.24
CA PHE A 249 -11.33 12.25 -14.98
C PHE A 249 -10.30 12.58 -13.89
N THR A 250 -10.73 13.28 -12.84
CA THR A 250 -9.95 13.51 -11.61
C THR A 250 -10.45 12.64 -10.47
N ILE A 251 -9.53 12.13 -9.65
CA ILE A 251 -9.82 11.52 -8.34
C ILE A 251 -9.26 12.39 -7.22
N GLY A 252 -10.06 12.62 -6.17
CA GLY A 252 -9.67 13.25 -4.91
C GLY A 252 -8.90 14.56 -5.10
N ASN A 253 -7.64 14.57 -4.66
CA ASN A 253 -6.69 15.70 -4.75
C ASN A 253 -6.23 16.02 -6.19
N HIS A 254 -7.18 16.29 -7.10
CA HIS A 254 -6.96 16.61 -8.50
C HIS A 254 -6.06 15.61 -9.26
N LYS A 255 -6.07 14.33 -8.85
CA LYS A 255 -5.28 13.25 -9.49
C LYS A 255 -5.91 12.95 -10.85
N VAL A 256 -5.41 13.59 -11.91
CA VAL A 256 -5.88 13.39 -13.29
C VAL A 256 -5.49 11.99 -13.77
N ILE A 257 -6.46 11.28 -14.34
CA ILE A 257 -6.31 10.04 -15.09
C ILE A 257 -6.84 10.29 -16.51
N ARG A 258 -6.01 10.06 -17.55
CA ARG A 258 -6.45 10.10 -18.95
C ARG A 258 -6.63 8.69 -19.48
N LEU A 259 -7.70 8.43 -20.23
CA LEU A 259 -7.99 7.09 -20.75
C LEU A 259 -6.97 6.65 -21.82
N SER A 260 -6.36 7.58 -22.56
CA SER A 260 -5.25 7.29 -23.46
C SER A 260 -3.99 6.84 -22.70
N GLU A 261 -3.57 7.60 -21.69
CA GLU A 261 -2.47 7.20 -20.77
C GLU A 261 -2.75 5.82 -20.15
N PHE A 262 -4.02 5.56 -19.79
CA PHE A 262 -4.45 4.30 -19.19
C PHE A 262 -4.28 3.11 -20.15
N CYS A 263 -4.81 3.21 -21.36
CA CYS A 263 -4.76 2.12 -22.34
C CYS A 263 -3.36 1.93 -22.94
N THR A 264 -2.58 2.99 -23.12
CA THR A 264 -1.15 2.88 -23.48
C THR A 264 -0.35 2.20 -22.37
N THR A 265 -0.63 2.52 -21.09
CA THR A 265 0.01 1.83 -19.94
C THR A 265 -0.36 0.34 -19.91
N TYR A 266 -1.63 -0.01 -20.16
CA TYR A 266 -2.08 -1.40 -20.30
C TYR A 266 -1.26 -2.16 -21.34
N ARG A 267 -1.12 -1.62 -22.56
CA ARG A 267 -0.38 -2.26 -23.67
C ARG A 267 1.12 -2.35 -23.35
N ALA A 268 1.71 -1.27 -22.85
CA ALA A 268 3.13 -1.23 -22.47
C ALA A 268 3.49 -2.18 -21.32
N ALA A 269 2.52 -2.55 -20.46
CA ALA A 269 2.75 -3.52 -19.39
C ALA A 269 2.84 -4.96 -19.91
N ILE A 270 2.04 -5.32 -20.92
CA ILE A 270 2.12 -6.64 -21.58
C ILE A 270 3.43 -6.74 -22.36
N ALA A 271 3.74 -5.73 -23.19
CA ALA A 271 4.96 -5.70 -24.00
C ALA A 271 6.24 -5.86 -23.17
N GLN A 272 6.39 -5.11 -22.06
CA GLN A 272 7.57 -5.23 -21.18
C GLN A 272 7.72 -6.62 -20.54
N VAL A 273 6.62 -7.35 -20.32
CA VAL A 273 6.66 -8.72 -19.82
C VAL A 273 7.06 -9.70 -20.93
N GLN A 274 6.51 -9.56 -22.14
CA GLN A 274 6.90 -10.35 -23.31
C GLN A 274 8.40 -10.15 -23.64
N GLU A 275 8.87 -8.90 -23.66
CA GLU A 275 10.28 -8.55 -23.86
C GLU A 275 11.20 -9.19 -22.81
N LEU A 276 10.87 -9.09 -21.52
CA LEU A 276 11.67 -9.71 -20.46
C LEU A 276 11.63 -11.23 -20.51
N VAL A 277 10.48 -11.85 -20.80
CA VAL A 277 10.40 -13.30 -20.97
C VAL A 277 11.25 -13.75 -22.16
N SER A 278 11.25 -13.01 -23.26
CA SER A 278 12.08 -13.27 -24.45
C SER A 278 13.58 -13.12 -24.15
N GLU A 279 13.96 -12.07 -23.40
CA GLU A 279 15.34 -11.87 -22.93
C GLU A 279 15.80 -13.02 -22.03
N LEU A 280 14.96 -13.42 -21.07
CA LEU A 280 15.23 -14.48 -20.10
C LEU A 280 15.20 -15.88 -20.73
N MET A 281 14.48 -16.11 -21.82
CA MET A 281 14.54 -17.36 -22.59
C MET A 281 15.81 -17.49 -23.46
N LEU A 282 16.70 -16.47 -23.47
CA LEU A 282 18.01 -16.51 -24.13
C LEU A 282 17.93 -16.85 -25.63
N GLY A 283 16.85 -16.39 -26.30
CA GLY A 283 16.57 -16.67 -27.71
C GLY A 283 16.20 -18.13 -28.01
N TRP A 284 15.61 -18.86 -27.05
CA TRP A 284 14.86 -20.09 -27.30
C TRP A 284 13.37 -19.78 -27.23
N ASP A 285 12.63 -20.15 -28.27
CA ASP A 285 11.18 -19.92 -28.35
C ASP A 285 10.44 -21.27 -28.47
N PRO A 286 10.08 -21.92 -27.35
CA PRO A 286 9.25 -23.12 -27.36
C PRO A 286 7.78 -22.72 -27.52
N VAL A 287 7.13 -23.20 -28.57
CA VAL A 287 5.68 -23.02 -28.77
C VAL A 287 4.91 -23.62 -27.59
N ILE A 288 4.18 -22.78 -26.85
CA ILE A 288 3.29 -23.19 -25.77
C ILE A 288 1.84 -23.08 -26.24
N ASP A 289 1.26 -24.21 -26.62
CA ASP A 289 -0.19 -24.34 -26.77
C ASP A 289 -0.83 -24.49 -25.37
N LEU A 290 -1.52 -23.45 -24.91
CA LEU A 290 -2.24 -23.47 -23.64
C LEU A 290 -3.42 -24.45 -23.64
N SER A 291 -4.00 -24.78 -24.81
CA SER A 291 -5.15 -25.69 -24.91
C SER A 291 -4.74 -27.16 -24.71
N ALA A 292 -3.48 -27.49 -24.98
CA ALA A 292 -2.90 -28.80 -24.70
C ALA A 292 -2.50 -29.01 -23.22
N ILE A 293 -2.44 -27.94 -22.40
CA ILE A 293 -2.04 -28.03 -20.99
C ILE A 293 -3.23 -28.51 -20.14
N ARG A 294 -3.07 -29.67 -19.49
CA ARG A 294 -4.02 -30.19 -18.51
C ARG A 294 -3.75 -29.64 -17.12
N ASP A 295 -4.80 -29.30 -16.39
CA ASP A 295 -4.72 -28.90 -14.98
C ASP A 295 -5.91 -29.48 -14.21
N ASP A 296 -5.73 -29.68 -12.90
CA ASP A 296 -6.73 -30.27 -12.01
C ASP A 296 -7.02 -29.30 -10.86
N LEU A 297 -8.20 -28.68 -10.91
CA LEU A 297 -8.67 -27.73 -9.90
C LEU A 297 -9.07 -28.41 -8.58
N SER A 298 -9.35 -29.72 -8.61
CA SER A 298 -9.69 -30.52 -7.43
C SER A 298 -8.44 -30.99 -6.65
N CYS A 299 -7.29 -31.14 -7.32
CA CYS A 299 -6.05 -31.61 -6.70
C CYS A 299 -5.58 -30.72 -5.55
N GLN A 300 -5.60 -31.27 -4.32
CA GLN A 300 -5.15 -30.61 -3.09
C GLN A 300 -3.73 -31.00 -2.67
N THR A 301 -3.06 -31.89 -3.42
CA THR A 301 -1.73 -32.43 -3.08
C THR A 301 -0.73 -31.30 -2.81
N PRO A 302 -0.10 -31.24 -1.61
CA PRO A 302 0.86 -30.19 -1.28
C PRO A 302 2.05 -30.20 -2.25
N GLY A 303 2.46 -29.04 -2.73
CA GLY A 303 3.53 -28.90 -3.70
C GLY A 303 3.13 -29.17 -5.16
N TRP A 304 1.87 -29.46 -5.49
CA TRP A 304 1.42 -29.74 -6.86
C TRP A 304 0.95 -28.50 -7.65
N SER A 305 1.16 -28.50 -8.97
CA SER A 305 0.44 -27.70 -9.98
C SER A 305 0.46 -28.38 -11.36
N PHE A 306 -0.15 -27.76 -12.38
CA PHE A 306 -0.08 -28.21 -13.79
C PHE A 306 1.34 -28.51 -14.31
N LEU A 307 2.39 -27.94 -13.69
CA LEU A 307 3.79 -28.24 -14.02
C LEU A 307 4.19 -29.68 -13.70
N ASP A 308 3.49 -30.32 -12.75
CA ASP A 308 3.75 -31.67 -12.25
C ASP A 308 2.80 -32.72 -12.88
N HIS A 309 1.88 -32.29 -13.76
CA HIS A 309 1.03 -33.21 -14.53
C HIS A 309 1.86 -33.87 -15.65
N SER A 310 1.96 -35.21 -15.62
CA SER A 310 2.88 -35.99 -16.46
C SER A 310 2.74 -35.73 -17.96
N GLU A 311 1.52 -35.65 -18.47
CA GLU A 311 1.24 -35.44 -19.89
C GLU A 311 1.69 -34.06 -20.41
N ASN A 312 1.81 -33.05 -19.54
CA ASN A 312 2.25 -31.70 -19.94
C ASN A 312 3.76 -31.65 -20.23
N ARG A 313 4.54 -32.62 -19.74
CA ARG A 313 6.00 -32.74 -19.96
C ARG A 313 6.84 -31.53 -19.52
N LEU A 314 6.27 -30.64 -18.69
CA LEU A 314 6.94 -29.44 -18.15
C LEU A 314 7.91 -29.76 -16.99
N SER A 315 7.92 -30.99 -16.49
CA SER A 315 8.85 -31.44 -15.45
C SER A 315 10.30 -31.49 -15.93
N GLY A 316 11.18 -30.66 -15.36
CA GLY A 316 12.62 -30.70 -15.63
C GLY A 316 13.09 -29.87 -16.84
N THR A 317 12.23 -29.04 -17.40
CA THR A 317 12.51 -27.94 -18.37
C THR A 317 13.78 -27.13 -18.07
N TYR A 318 14.12 -26.91 -16.79
CA TYR A 318 15.37 -26.22 -16.40
C TYR A 318 16.63 -26.87 -16.99
N LYS A 319 16.61 -28.19 -17.27
CA LYS A 319 17.71 -28.91 -17.94
C LYS A 319 17.86 -28.53 -19.41
N ALA A 320 16.81 -28.06 -20.06
CA ALA A 320 16.89 -27.47 -21.40
C ALA A 320 17.39 -26.01 -21.33
N MET A 321 16.86 -25.20 -20.39
CA MET A 321 17.36 -23.84 -20.14
C MET A 321 18.86 -23.82 -19.79
N ALA A 322 19.33 -24.72 -18.93
CA ALA A 322 20.76 -24.81 -18.58
C ALA A 322 21.64 -25.17 -19.78
N ARG A 323 21.18 -26.07 -20.67
CA ARG A 323 21.88 -26.37 -21.94
C ARG A 323 21.88 -25.16 -22.90
N ARG A 324 20.77 -24.43 -22.98
CA ARG A 324 20.67 -23.19 -23.78
C ARG A 324 21.57 -22.07 -23.25
N ALA A 325 21.65 -21.91 -21.94
CA ALA A 325 22.50 -20.93 -21.28
C ALA A 325 24.00 -21.22 -21.46
N TRP A 326 24.39 -22.48 -21.58
CA TRP A 326 25.75 -22.90 -21.93
C TRP A 326 26.19 -22.47 -23.34
N SER A 327 25.25 -22.30 -24.27
CA SER A 327 25.53 -21.95 -25.67
C SER A 327 25.02 -20.56 -26.07
N SER A 328 24.71 -19.69 -25.11
CA SER A 328 24.07 -18.39 -25.36
C SER A 328 24.69 -17.27 -24.51
N THR A 329 24.29 -16.03 -24.78
CA THR A 329 24.74 -14.86 -24.02
C THR A 329 23.55 -14.12 -23.43
N PHE A 330 23.72 -13.61 -22.23
CA PHE A 330 22.81 -12.67 -21.60
C PHE A 330 23.45 -11.27 -21.62
N ARG A 331 22.77 -10.29 -22.23
CA ARG A 331 23.28 -8.90 -22.40
C ARG A 331 24.73 -8.84 -22.94
N GLY A 332 25.01 -9.65 -23.96
CA GLY A 332 26.33 -9.73 -24.62
C GLY A 332 27.42 -10.46 -23.83
N LYS A 333 27.11 -11.11 -22.70
CA LYS A 333 28.06 -11.87 -21.89
C LYS A 333 27.63 -13.34 -21.81
N ALA A 334 28.57 -14.27 -21.97
CA ALA A 334 28.29 -15.69 -21.72
C ALA A 334 27.88 -15.91 -20.26
N LEU A 335 26.92 -16.81 -20.01
CA LEU A 335 26.53 -17.19 -18.65
C LEU A 335 27.48 -18.23 -18.04
N ALA A 336 28.20 -18.99 -18.86
CA ALA A 336 29.11 -20.03 -18.43
C ALA A 336 30.32 -20.15 -19.37
N LYS A 337 31.44 -20.66 -18.88
CA LYS A 337 32.66 -20.91 -19.67
C LYS A 337 33.50 -22.02 -19.03
N SER A 338 34.11 -22.87 -19.86
CA SER A 338 35.08 -23.90 -19.43
C SER A 338 34.64 -24.77 -18.25
N GLY A 339 33.37 -25.23 -18.25
CA GLY A 339 32.79 -26.06 -17.18
C GLY A 339 32.17 -25.30 -15.99
N HIS A 340 32.39 -23.99 -15.86
CA HIS A 340 31.91 -23.20 -14.73
C HIS A 340 30.87 -22.12 -15.13
N TRP A 341 29.90 -21.87 -14.25
CA TRP A 341 29.00 -20.71 -14.33
C TRP A 341 29.77 -19.43 -13.98
N LEU A 342 29.46 -18.32 -14.67
CA LEU A 342 30.13 -17.03 -14.48
C LEU A 342 29.29 -16.14 -13.54
N PRO A 343 29.76 -15.84 -12.31
CA PRO A 343 28.89 -15.22 -11.29
C PRO A 343 28.27 -13.88 -11.70
N GLY A 344 29.05 -12.96 -12.29
CA GLY A 344 28.54 -11.65 -12.69
C GLY A 344 27.38 -11.71 -13.72
N PRO A 345 27.56 -12.38 -14.86
CA PRO A 345 26.47 -12.63 -15.82
C PRO A 345 25.27 -13.37 -15.23
N CYS A 346 25.48 -14.39 -14.41
CA CYS A 346 24.39 -15.14 -13.77
C CYS A 346 23.63 -14.31 -12.73
N LEU A 347 24.30 -13.47 -11.93
CA LEU A 347 23.66 -12.52 -11.03
C LEU A 347 22.81 -11.50 -11.80
N ALA A 348 23.30 -10.97 -12.93
CA ALA A 348 22.52 -10.07 -13.78
C ALA A 348 21.26 -10.75 -14.40
N TYR A 349 21.33 -12.06 -14.64
CA TYR A 349 20.17 -12.87 -15.06
C TYR A 349 19.17 -13.07 -13.90
N LEU A 350 19.65 -13.33 -12.67
CA LEU A 350 18.81 -13.40 -11.46
C LEU A 350 18.12 -12.05 -11.16
N GLU A 351 18.82 -10.92 -11.32
CA GLU A 351 18.26 -9.57 -11.23
C GLU A 351 17.16 -9.33 -12.27
N ALA A 352 17.34 -9.82 -13.50
CA ALA A 352 16.32 -9.73 -14.54
C ALA A 352 15.10 -10.64 -14.25
N GLY A 353 15.31 -11.81 -13.63
CA GLY A 353 14.22 -12.64 -13.09
C GLY A 353 13.43 -11.93 -11.99
N ALA A 354 14.10 -11.23 -11.08
CA ALA A 354 13.45 -10.40 -10.07
C ALA A 354 12.71 -9.19 -10.68
N LYS A 355 13.28 -8.57 -11.73
CA LYS A 355 12.59 -7.54 -12.53
C LYS A 355 11.33 -8.09 -13.20
N MET A 356 11.38 -9.29 -13.78
CA MET A 356 10.21 -9.96 -14.37
C MET A 356 9.14 -10.17 -13.31
N SER A 357 9.46 -10.75 -12.13
CA SER A 357 8.48 -10.91 -11.05
C SER A 357 7.84 -9.59 -10.61
N LYS A 358 8.57 -8.46 -10.71
CA LYS A 358 8.06 -7.11 -10.40
C LYS A 358 7.18 -6.54 -11.51
N GLN A 359 7.57 -6.66 -12.78
CA GLN A 359 6.80 -6.14 -13.91
C GLN A 359 5.58 -7.01 -14.24
N GLY A 360 5.70 -8.33 -14.11
CA GLY A 360 4.60 -9.30 -14.21
C GLY A 360 3.49 -9.02 -13.19
N PHE A 361 3.84 -8.64 -11.96
CA PHE A 361 2.84 -8.17 -10.98
C PHE A 361 2.05 -6.97 -11.52
N SER A 362 2.72 -5.93 -12.01
CA SER A 362 2.06 -4.72 -12.53
C SER A 362 1.22 -5.02 -13.77
N ALA A 363 1.71 -5.86 -14.69
CA ALA A 363 0.96 -6.28 -15.87
C ALA A 363 -0.29 -7.10 -15.49
N PHE A 364 -0.15 -8.11 -14.63
CA PHE A 364 -1.29 -8.88 -14.13
C PHE A 364 -2.34 -7.98 -13.48
N HIS A 365 -1.91 -7.07 -12.60
CA HIS A 365 -2.82 -6.21 -11.85
C HIS A 365 -3.59 -5.21 -12.74
N ILE A 366 -3.06 -4.82 -13.91
CA ILE A 366 -3.71 -3.91 -14.85
C ILE A 366 -4.62 -4.65 -15.87
N THR A 367 -4.29 -5.88 -16.23
CA THR A 367 -4.87 -6.53 -17.42
C THR A 367 -5.83 -7.68 -17.13
N SER A 368 -5.76 -8.31 -15.95
CA SER A 368 -6.57 -9.48 -15.56
C SER A 368 -8.00 -9.14 -15.08
N GLY A 369 -8.64 -8.15 -15.71
CA GLY A 369 -9.95 -7.63 -15.30
C GLY A 369 -9.89 -6.65 -14.12
N LEU A 370 -11.06 -6.26 -13.60
CA LEU A 370 -11.23 -5.21 -12.59
C LEU A 370 -10.42 -5.50 -11.31
N PRO A 371 -9.42 -4.68 -10.90
CA PRO A 371 -8.35 -5.06 -9.97
C PRO A 371 -8.78 -5.43 -8.54
N GLY A 372 -8.12 -6.46 -7.99
CA GLY A 372 -8.24 -6.88 -6.59
C GLY A 372 -7.52 -5.94 -5.61
N ARG A 373 -7.50 -6.28 -4.32
CA ARG A 373 -6.65 -5.59 -3.32
C ARG A 373 -5.18 -5.99 -3.48
N ALA A 374 -4.27 -5.17 -2.98
CA ALA A 374 -2.84 -5.48 -2.98
C ALA A 374 -2.52 -6.76 -2.18
N THR A 375 -3.20 -6.96 -1.06
CA THR A 375 -3.08 -8.15 -0.19
C THR A 375 -3.51 -9.45 -0.90
N GLU A 376 -4.64 -9.41 -1.61
CA GLU A 376 -5.14 -10.51 -2.45
C GLU A 376 -4.17 -10.81 -3.61
N THR A 377 -3.73 -9.77 -4.33
CA THR A 377 -2.91 -9.89 -5.54
C THR A 377 -1.49 -10.40 -5.23
N THR A 378 -0.86 -9.90 -4.16
CA THR A 378 0.49 -10.33 -3.78
C THR A 378 0.53 -11.74 -3.17
N GLY A 379 -0.59 -12.23 -2.64
CA GLY A 379 -0.73 -13.58 -2.09
C GLY A 379 -1.00 -14.68 -3.13
N ILE A 380 -1.02 -14.38 -4.43
CA ILE A 380 -1.30 -15.35 -5.51
C ILE A 380 -0.22 -16.44 -5.54
N ARG A 381 -0.67 -17.71 -5.49
CA ARG A 381 0.17 -18.92 -5.61
C ARG A 381 0.02 -19.59 -6.96
N PHE A 382 1.10 -20.20 -7.46
CA PHE A 382 1.06 -21.08 -8.64
C PHE A 382 1.25 -22.56 -8.30
N ARG A 383 1.49 -22.89 -7.03
CA ARG A 383 1.72 -24.25 -6.52
C ARG A 383 1.00 -24.44 -5.18
N ASN A 384 0.44 -25.63 -4.97
CA ASN A 384 -0.30 -25.98 -3.75
C ASN A 384 0.60 -25.99 -2.50
N THR A 385 0.00 -25.80 -1.33
CA THR A 385 0.66 -25.89 -0.02
C THR A 385 -0.12 -26.80 0.93
N LYS A 386 0.45 -27.13 2.09
CA LYS A 386 -0.25 -27.91 3.14
C LYS A 386 -1.52 -27.24 3.69
N LEU A 387 -1.72 -25.93 3.45
CA LEU A 387 -2.73 -25.09 4.12
C LEU A 387 -3.67 -24.34 3.14
N ALA A 388 -3.33 -24.36 1.85
CA ALA A 388 -4.05 -23.67 0.78
C ALA A 388 -3.68 -24.27 -0.59
N ILE A 389 -4.68 -24.47 -1.43
CA ILE A 389 -4.51 -24.73 -2.87
C ILE A 389 -3.89 -23.51 -3.58
N ARG A 390 -3.35 -23.74 -4.79
CA ARG A 390 -2.86 -22.68 -5.67
C ARG A 390 -3.99 -21.75 -6.14
N ASN A 391 -3.62 -20.58 -6.66
CA ASN A 391 -4.54 -19.59 -7.23
C ASN A 391 -4.47 -19.57 -8.76
N MET A 392 -3.29 -19.77 -9.35
CA MET A 392 -3.10 -19.86 -10.80
C MET A 392 -3.45 -21.27 -11.29
N CYS A 393 -4.43 -21.36 -12.19
CA CYS A 393 -4.87 -22.58 -12.86
C CYS A 393 -5.03 -22.34 -14.38
N ILE A 394 -5.12 -23.42 -15.15
CA ILE A 394 -5.33 -23.37 -16.61
C ILE A 394 -6.57 -24.18 -16.96
N ARG A 395 -7.46 -23.64 -17.80
CA ARG A 395 -8.67 -24.33 -18.28
C ARG A 395 -9.06 -23.80 -19.65
N GLU A 396 -9.49 -24.68 -20.55
CA GLU A 396 -10.02 -24.32 -21.88
C GLU A 396 -9.08 -23.40 -22.69
N GLY A 397 -7.77 -23.62 -22.58
CA GLY A 397 -6.74 -22.82 -23.25
C GLY A 397 -6.41 -21.48 -22.59
N GLN A 398 -7.03 -21.13 -21.46
CA GLN A 398 -6.83 -19.83 -20.81
C GLN A 398 -6.22 -19.96 -19.41
N VAL A 399 -5.36 -19.00 -19.06
CA VAL A 399 -4.80 -18.87 -17.70
C VAL A 399 -5.76 -18.05 -16.85
N MET A 400 -6.17 -18.61 -15.71
CA MET A 400 -7.06 -17.95 -14.75
C MET A 400 -6.47 -17.93 -13.33
N ILE A 401 -6.75 -16.85 -12.60
CA ILE A 401 -6.44 -16.73 -11.17
C ILE A 401 -7.73 -16.78 -10.36
N ILE A 402 -7.81 -17.74 -9.46
CA ILE A 402 -8.92 -17.96 -8.51
C ILE A 402 -8.53 -17.39 -7.14
N ILE A 403 -9.33 -16.48 -6.60
CA ILE A 403 -9.12 -15.84 -5.30
C ILE A 403 -10.33 -16.13 -4.40
N SER A 404 -10.11 -16.80 -3.26
CA SER A 404 -11.12 -17.05 -2.24
C SER A 404 -11.14 -15.94 -1.18
N TYR A 405 -12.25 -15.23 -1.07
CA TYR A 405 -12.42 -14.12 -0.14
C TYR A 405 -13.04 -14.57 1.18
N ASN A 406 -12.17 -14.77 2.19
CA ASN A 406 -12.56 -15.34 3.49
C ASN A 406 -13.21 -14.35 4.47
N LYS A 407 -13.29 -13.03 4.20
CA LYS A 407 -13.94 -12.10 5.16
C LYS A 407 -15.46 -12.25 5.16
N ALA A 408 -16.04 -12.51 3.98
CA ALA A 408 -17.43 -12.93 3.86
C ALA A 408 -17.71 -14.21 4.67
N ARG A 409 -16.70 -15.05 4.91
CA ARG A 409 -16.83 -16.25 5.74
C ARG A 409 -17.00 -15.93 7.23
N ALA A 410 -16.44 -14.82 7.71
CA ALA A 410 -16.63 -14.39 9.10
C ALA A 410 -18.07 -13.91 9.39
N SER A 411 -18.74 -13.30 8.40
CA SER A 411 -20.11 -12.78 8.55
C SER A 411 -21.21 -13.71 8.01
N THR A 412 -20.91 -14.57 7.04
CA THR A 412 -21.92 -15.43 6.37
C THR A 412 -21.63 -16.94 6.48
N ASN A 413 -20.54 -17.33 7.15
CA ASN A 413 -19.97 -18.69 7.17
C ASN A 413 -19.54 -19.25 5.78
N HIS A 414 -19.57 -18.45 4.72
CA HIS A 414 -19.26 -18.89 3.36
C HIS A 414 -18.07 -18.14 2.72
N ALA A 415 -17.22 -18.88 2.00
CA ALA A 415 -16.19 -18.28 1.15
C ALA A 415 -16.81 -17.86 -0.19
N PHE A 416 -16.46 -16.66 -0.65
CA PHE A 416 -16.81 -16.14 -1.98
C PHE A 416 -15.61 -16.28 -2.91
N TYR A 417 -15.82 -16.58 -4.20
CA TYR A 417 -14.75 -16.72 -5.19
C TYR A 417 -14.78 -15.57 -6.19
N VAL A 418 -13.61 -15.00 -6.48
CA VAL A 418 -13.39 -14.07 -7.60
C VAL A 418 -12.42 -14.74 -8.57
N VAL A 419 -12.79 -14.81 -9.85
CA VAL A 419 -11.91 -15.36 -10.90
C VAL A 419 -11.51 -14.26 -11.89
N ARG A 420 -10.30 -14.41 -12.43
CA ARG A 420 -9.65 -13.44 -13.33
C ARG A 420 -8.99 -14.19 -14.46
N TYR A 421 -9.41 -13.93 -15.69
CA TYR A 421 -8.72 -14.46 -16.86
C TYR A 421 -7.64 -13.48 -17.30
N LEU A 422 -6.45 -13.98 -17.62
CA LEU A 422 -5.39 -13.16 -18.23
C LEU A 422 -5.69 -12.99 -19.73
N PRO A 423 -5.22 -11.92 -20.38
CA PRO A 423 -5.10 -11.90 -21.83
C PRO A 423 -4.15 -13.01 -22.27
N ASP A 424 -4.47 -13.74 -23.35
CA ASP A 424 -3.74 -14.95 -23.75
C ASP A 424 -2.23 -14.71 -23.95
N GLU A 425 -1.86 -13.58 -24.57
CA GLU A 425 -0.48 -13.06 -24.69
C GLU A 425 0.30 -13.05 -23.36
N LEU A 426 -0.36 -12.59 -22.30
CA LEU A 426 0.22 -12.50 -20.95
C LEU A 426 0.14 -13.85 -20.23
N GLY A 427 -0.92 -14.64 -20.49
CA GLY A 427 -1.06 -16.01 -20.01
C GLY A 427 0.09 -16.90 -20.45
N ILE A 428 0.40 -16.92 -21.76
CA ILE A 428 1.58 -17.59 -22.33
C ILE A 428 2.85 -17.11 -21.64
N SER A 429 3.05 -15.80 -21.54
CA SER A 429 4.24 -15.20 -20.89
C SER A 429 4.41 -15.66 -19.43
N PHE A 430 3.33 -15.78 -18.67
CA PHE A 430 3.35 -16.31 -17.30
C PHE A 430 3.64 -17.82 -17.25
N VAL A 431 3.08 -18.61 -18.16
CA VAL A 431 3.37 -20.05 -18.26
C VAL A 431 4.84 -20.28 -18.64
N THR A 432 5.38 -19.56 -19.62
CA THR A 432 6.81 -19.59 -19.96
C THR A 432 7.68 -19.25 -18.74
N TYR A 433 7.29 -18.23 -17.98
CA TYR A 433 8.00 -17.83 -16.76
C TYR A 433 8.01 -18.92 -15.68
N VAL A 434 6.86 -19.49 -15.30
CA VAL A 434 6.81 -20.50 -14.23
C VAL A 434 7.30 -21.87 -14.68
N ALA A 435 7.21 -22.21 -15.97
CA ALA A 435 7.64 -23.50 -16.51
C ALA A 435 9.13 -23.55 -16.87
N TYR A 436 9.70 -22.50 -17.47
CA TYR A 436 11.09 -22.55 -17.98
C TYR A 436 12.03 -21.65 -17.19
N ILE A 437 11.71 -20.35 -17.08
CA ILE A 437 12.61 -19.34 -16.52
C ILE A 437 12.81 -19.57 -15.02
N ARG A 438 11.73 -19.65 -14.23
CA ARG A 438 11.80 -19.71 -12.77
C ARG A 438 12.54 -20.96 -12.25
N PRO A 439 12.28 -22.19 -12.73
CA PRO A 439 13.08 -23.36 -12.37
C PRO A 439 14.57 -23.23 -12.75
N PHE A 440 14.91 -22.43 -13.78
CA PHE A 440 16.29 -22.14 -14.14
C PHE A 440 16.94 -21.04 -13.27
N LEU A 441 16.17 -20.04 -12.80
CA LEU A 441 16.62 -19.10 -11.77
C LEU A 441 17.01 -19.83 -10.47
N ASP A 442 16.16 -20.75 -10.00
CA ASP A 442 16.43 -21.59 -8.83
C ASP A 442 17.69 -22.45 -9.00
N PHE A 443 17.84 -23.08 -10.16
CA PHE A 443 19.04 -23.83 -10.52
C PHE A 443 20.29 -22.94 -10.50
N LEU A 444 20.28 -21.79 -11.16
CA LEU A 444 21.42 -20.86 -11.17
C LEU A 444 21.78 -20.37 -9.76
N ALA A 445 20.80 -19.99 -8.96
CA ALA A 445 21.05 -19.52 -7.60
C ALA A 445 21.64 -20.61 -6.68
N THR A 446 21.25 -21.88 -6.91
CA THR A 446 21.85 -23.05 -6.26
C THR A 446 23.31 -23.25 -6.72
N GLN A 447 23.59 -23.09 -8.02
CA GLN A 447 24.95 -23.18 -8.59
C GLN A 447 25.87 -22.00 -8.19
N LEU A 448 25.30 -20.90 -7.70
CA LEU A 448 26.01 -19.75 -7.15
C LEU A 448 26.05 -19.73 -5.61
N GLU A 449 25.60 -20.81 -4.96
CA GLU A 449 25.58 -20.96 -3.49
C GLU A 449 24.91 -19.79 -2.75
N LEU A 450 23.81 -19.23 -3.28
CA LEU A 450 23.13 -18.05 -2.70
C LEU A 450 22.13 -18.45 -1.59
N PRO A 451 22.48 -18.40 -0.29
CA PRO A 451 21.70 -19.04 0.79
C PRO A 451 20.37 -18.34 1.11
N HIS A 452 20.11 -17.18 0.50
CA HIS A 452 18.86 -16.43 0.67
C HIS A 452 17.95 -16.56 -0.55
N TYR A 453 18.45 -17.05 -1.69
CA TYR A 453 17.62 -17.24 -2.88
C TYR A 453 16.82 -18.54 -2.75
N HIS A 454 15.50 -18.43 -2.77
CA HIS A 454 14.60 -19.56 -2.74
C HIS A 454 13.28 -19.20 -3.44
N SER A 455 12.96 -19.90 -4.53
CA SER A 455 11.57 -19.97 -4.99
C SER A 455 10.70 -20.66 -3.95
N ASN A 456 9.45 -20.26 -3.96
CA ASN A 456 8.40 -20.71 -3.06
C ASN A 456 7.09 -20.82 -3.87
N GLU A 457 5.94 -21.02 -3.22
CA GLU A 457 4.65 -21.21 -3.87
C GLU A 457 4.07 -19.95 -4.54
N PHE A 458 4.56 -18.75 -4.20
CA PHE A 458 3.97 -17.48 -4.61
C PHE A 458 4.44 -17.05 -6.00
N LEU A 459 3.50 -16.59 -6.83
CA LEU A 459 3.79 -16.13 -8.20
C LEU A 459 4.68 -14.88 -8.18
N PHE A 460 4.45 -13.97 -7.23
CA PHE A 460 5.16 -12.70 -7.09
C PHE A 460 6.05 -12.67 -5.83
N SER A 461 7.31 -13.09 -5.98
CA SER A 461 8.27 -13.18 -4.87
C SER A 461 8.74 -11.80 -4.38
N ASP A 462 9.22 -11.70 -3.13
CA ASP A 462 9.95 -10.49 -2.68
C ASP A 462 11.26 -10.36 -3.48
N PRO A 463 11.52 -9.27 -4.22
CA PRO A 463 12.77 -9.06 -4.95
C PRO A 463 14.04 -9.04 -4.08
N ARG A 464 13.91 -9.06 -2.74
CA ARG A 464 15.02 -9.15 -1.78
C ARG A 464 15.02 -10.46 -0.98
N HIS A 465 14.10 -11.39 -1.27
CA HIS A 465 13.90 -12.67 -0.58
C HIS A 465 13.84 -12.59 0.96
N LYS A 466 13.42 -11.44 1.53
CA LYS A 466 13.20 -11.27 2.98
C LYS A 466 11.82 -11.73 3.43
N ARG A 467 10.90 -11.89 2.48
CA ARG A 467 9.56 -12.48 2.61
C ARG A 467 9.34 -13.46 1.46
N ARG A 468 8.37 -14.36 1.58
CA ARG A 468 8.04 -15.34 0.53
C ARG A 468 7.47 -14.63 -0.71
N HIS A 469 6.54 -13.70 -0.50
CA HIS A 469 5.96 -12.84 -1.54
C HIS A 469 6.25 -11.36 -1.29
N MET A 470 6.09 -10.53 -2.33
CA MET A 470 6.23 -9.08 -2.24
C MET A 470 5.18 -8.45 -1.29
N SER A 471 5.51 -7.34 -0.64
CA SER A 471 4.57 -6.60 0.21
C SER A 471 3.62 -5.68 -0.60
N PRO A 472 2.46 -5.26 -0.03
CA PRO A 472 1.60 -4.24 -0.62
C PRO A 472 2.31 -2.92 -0.97
N SER A 473 3.33 -2.54 -0.21
CA SER A 473 4.18 -1.38 -0.49
C SER A 473 5.14 -1.61 -1.66
N GLN A 474 5.72 -2.81 -1.81
CA GLN A 474 6.52 -3.18 -2.98
C GLN A 474 5.65 -3.29 -4.25
N ALA A 475 4.42 -3.77 -4.13
CA ALA A 475 3.41 -3.78 -5.20
C ALA A 475 3.03 -2.36 -5.65
N THR A 476 2.80 -1.46 -4.68
CA THR A 476 2.53 -0.04 -4.95
C THR A 476 3.72 0.63 -5.66
N GLU A 477 4.95 0.33 -5.23
CA GLU A 477 6.15 0.87 -5.89
C GLU A 477 6.41 0.26 -7.28
N ALA A 478 5.99 -0.98 -7.52
CA ALA A 478 6.04 -1.61 -8.85
C ALA A 478 5.09 -0.95 -9.85
N LEU A 479 3.92 -0.52 -9.39
CA LEU A 479 2.97 0.21 -10.24
C LEU A 479 3.41 1.67 -10.47
N LYS A 480 3.97 2.34 -9.44
CA LYS A 480 4.58 3.67 -9.59
C LYS A 480 5.77 3.68 -10.54
N GLU A 481 6.62 2.65 -10.54
CA GLU A 481 7.74 2.58 -11.47
C GLU A 481 7.28 2.45 -12.93
N LEU A 482 6.28 1.60 -13.19
CA LEU A 482 5.68 1.45 -14.51
C LEU A 482 5.04 2.77 -15.01
N THR A 483 4.42 3.52 -14.10
CA THR A 483 3.67 4.76 -14.39
C THR A 483 4.47 6.05 -14.13
N ARG A 484 5.79 5.95 -13.92
CA ARG A 484 6.67 7.06 -13.51
C ARG A 484 6.76 8.23 -14.49
N THR A 485 6.29 8.03 -15.72
CA THR A 485 6.25 9.03 -16.80
C THR A 485 4.92 9.78 -16.87
N LEU A 486 3.87 9.27 -16.21
CA LEU A 486 2.56 9.92 -16.15
C LEU A 486 2.61 11.13 -15.21
N GLN A 487 1.71 12.09 -15.45
CA GLN A 487 1.52 13.25 -14.57
C GLN A 487 1.21 12.84 -13.12
N THR A 488 0.50 11.73 -12.95
CA THR A 488 0.19 11.11 -11.65
C THR A 488 0.66 9.65 -11.68
N PRO A 489 1.82 9.29 -11.11
CA PRO A 489 2.20 7.89 -10.95
C PRO A 489 1.23 7.15 -10.02
N TRP A 490 0.76 5.98 -10.43
CA TRP A 490 -0.37 5.30 -9.80
C TRP A 490 0.03 4.48 -8.57
N THR A 491 -0.78 4.58 -7.51
CA THR A 491 -0.84 3.57 -6.44
C THR A 491 -1.83 2.46 -6.81
N ILE A 492 -1.76 1.31 -6.12
CA ILE A 492 -2.75 0.22 -6.29
C ILE A 492 -4.18 0.75 -6.04
N GLN A 493 -4.35 1.57 -5.00
CA GLN A 493 -5.63 2.19 -4.65
C GLN A 493 -6.14 3.13 -5.75
N LEU A 494 -5.30 4.04 -6.26
CA LEU A 494 -5.67 4.98 -7.33
C LEU A 494 -6.02 4.25 -8.63
N TYR A 495 -5.22 3.24 -9.00
CA TYR A 495 -5.51 2.41 -10.18
C TYR A 495 -6.82 1.63 -10.02
N ARG A 496 -7.08 1.07 -8.83
CA ARG A 496 -8.35 0.38 -8.53
C ARG A 496 -9.55 1.32 -8.61
N GLN A 497 -9.47 2.51 -8.01
CA GLN A 497 -10.51 3.54 -8.13
C GLN A 497 -10.73 3.94 -9.60
N ALA A 498 -9.65 4.15 -10.36
CA ALA A 498 -9.71 4.50 -11.78
C ALA A 498 -10.33 3.40 -12.66
N ALA A 499 -9.92 2.14 -12.48
CA ALA A 499 -10.46 1.01 -13.22
C ALA A 499 -11.94 0.77 -12.92
N ILE A 500 -12.37 0.90 -11.65
CA ILE A 500 -13.78 0.82 -11.26
C ILE A 500 -14.59 1.97 -11.88
N ALA A 501 -14.06 3.19 -11.92
CA ALA A 501 -14.72 4.33 -12.55
C ALA A 501 -14.92 4.13 -14.06
N ILE A 502 -13.86 3.71 -14.76
CA ILE A 502 -13.91 3.35 -16.18
C ILE A 502 -14.96 2.27 -16.43
N ALA A 503 -14.96 1.19 -15.63
CA ALA A 503 -15.92 0.11 -15.77
C ALA A 503 -17.37 0.57 -15.52
N LYS A 504 -17.61 1.39 -14.50
CA LYS A 504 -18.94 1.96 -14.20
C LYS A 504 -19.45 2.90 -15.31
N ARG A 505 -18.57 3.52 -16.11
CA ARG A 505 -18.95 4.39 -17.26
C ARG A 505 -19.05 3.66 -18.61
N HIS A 506 -18.19 2.67 -18.87
CA HIS A 506 -18.04 2.10 -20.23
C HIS A 506 -18.34 0.60 -20.36
N ILE A 507 -18.33 -0.16 -19.27
CA ILE A 507 -18.49 -1.63 -19.30
C ILE A 507 -19.81 -2.06 -18.65
N ARG A 508 -20.33 -1.29 -17.69
CA ARG A 508 -21.63 -1.53 -17.02
C ARG A 508 -22.73 -1.95 -17.99
N ASP A 509 -22.91 -1.20 -19.08
CA ASP A 509 -24.02 -1.41 -20.00
C ASP A 509 -23.72 -2.47 -21.08
N LEU A 510 -22.45 -2.88 -21.21
CA LEU A 510 -22.02 -4.06 -21.97
C LEU A 510 -22.31 -5.36 -21.20
N ILE A 511 -22.27 -5.30 -19.86
CA ILE A 511 -22.76 -6.37 -18.98
C ILE A 511 -24.30 -6.38 -19.04
N LYS A 512 -24.84 -7.07 -20.06
CA LYS A 512 -26.27 -7.43 -20.09
C LYS A 512 -26.67 -8.10 -18.76
N LYS A 513 -27.95 -7.99 -18.36
CA LYS A 513 -28.52 -8.55 -17.11
C LYS A 513 -28.56 -10.10 -17.05
N ARG A 514 -27.48 -10.79 -17.43
CA ARG A 514 -27.29 -12.23 -17.29
C ARG A 514 -26.87 -12.60 -15.86
N ASN A 515 -27.78 -12.40 -14.91
CA ASN A 515 -27.68 -13.05 -13.61
C ASN A 515 -28.20 -14.49 -13.78
N CYS A 516 -27.32 -15.47 -14.01
CA CYS A 516 -27.71 -16.86 -14.27
C CYS A 516 -28.54 -17.49 -13.12
N TYR A 517 -28.35 -17.03 -11.89
CA TYR A 517 -29.13 -17.46 -10.73
C TYR A 517 -30.55 -16.85 -10.69
N HIS A 518 -30.78 -15.72 -11.38
CA HIS A 518 -32.03 -14.96 -11.39
C HIS A 518 -32.34 -14.41 -12.81
N PRO A 519 -32.55 -15.27 -13.82
CA PRO A 519 -32.82 -14.86 -15.20
C PRO A 519 -34.15 -14.13 -15.33
N SER A 520 -34.11 -12.90 -15.85
CA SER A 520 -35.28 -12.00 -15.92
C SER A 520 -36.29 -12.41 -17.01
N GLU A 521 -35.81 -12.93 -18.13
CA GLU A 521 -36.63 -13.28 -19.30
C GLU A 521 -37.31 -14.64 -19.11
N GLY A 522 -38.51 -14.82 -19.68
CA GLY A 522 -39.26 -16.09 -19.61
C GLY A 522 -38.66 -17.20 -20.47
N SER A 523 -38.03 -16.80 -21.59
CA SER A 523 -37.39 -17.66 -22.59
C SER A 523 -35.93 -18.01 -22.29
N ASP A 524 -35.39 -17.63 -21.14
CA ASP A 524 -34.02 -17.97 -20.76
C ASP A 524 -33.87 -19.50 -20.59
N PRO A 525 -32.90 -20.17 -21.25
CA PRO A 525 -32.75 -21.62 -21.18
C PRO A 525 -32.61 -22.17 -19.75
N ILE A 526 -31.94 -21.47 -18.85
CA ILE A 526 -31.79 -21.91 -17.44
C ILE A 526 -33.14 -21.80 -16.73
N ARG A 527 -33.96 -20.79 -17.06
CA ARG A 527 -35.32 -20.65 -16.51
C ARG A 527 -36.26 -21.73 -17.03
N VAL A 528 -36.20 -22.05 -18.32
CA VAL A 528 -37.00 -23.11 -18.95
C VAL A 528 -36.61 -24.48 -18.38
N LEU A 529 -35.31 -24.77 -18.26
CA LEU A 529 -34.81 -26.00 -17.64
C LEU A 529 -35.22 -26.11 -16.16
N ALA A 530 -35.06 -25.03 -15.38
CA ALA A 530 -35.41 -25.03 -13.95
C ALA A 530 -36.92 -25.22 -13.74
N ALA A 531 -37.76 -24.53 -14.52
CA ALA A 531 -39.20 -24.74 -14.51
C ALA A 531 -39.59 -26.18 -14.91
N GLY A 532 -38.92 -26.74 -15.93
CA GLY A 532 -39.12 -28.12 -16.37
C GLY A 532 -38.75 -29.20 -15.33
N VAL A 533 -37.99 -28.85 -14.29
CA VAL A 533 -37.69 -29.73 -13.14
C VAL A 533 -38.29 -29.24 -11.81
N GLY A 534 -39.22 -28.27 -11.85
CA GLY A 534 -39.93 -27.77 -10.67
C GLY A 534 -39.09 -26.92 -9.70
N HIS A 535 -37.98 -26.34 -10.15
CA HIS A 535 -37.03 -25.59 -9.30
C HIS A 535 -36.87 -24.12 -9.70
N ARG A 536 -36.41 -23.29 -8.75
CA ARG A 536 -35.90 -21.94 -9.07
C ARG A 536 -34.52 -22.06 -9.74
N PRO A 537 -34.16 -21.23 -10.74
CA PRO A 537 -32.86 -21.28 -11.43
C PRO A 537 -31.64 -21.39 -10.52
N ARG A 538 -31.63 -20.63 -9.41
CA ARG A 538 -30.60 -20.73 -8.37
C ARG A 538 -30.42 -22.15 -7.81
N MET A 539 -31.50 -22.90 -7.56
CA MET A 539 -31.44 -24.26 -7.02
C MET A 539 -30.91 -25.26 -8.06
N LEU A 540 -31.26 -25.09 -9.34
CA LEU A 540 -30.68 -25.87 -10.43
C LEU A 540 -29.16 -25.69 -10.46
N LEU A 541 -28.67 -24.43 -10.48
CA LEU A 541 -27.25 -24.09 -10.61
C LEU A 541 -26.39 -24.32 -9.33
N THR A 542 -26.98 -24.67 -8.18
CA THR A 542 -26.21 -24.86 -6.94
C THR A 542 -26.48 -26.16 -6.20
N GLY A 543 -27.52 -26.91 -6.58
CA GLY A 543 -27.89 -28.19 -5.95
C GLY A 543 -27.82 -29.40 -6.89
N TYR A 544 -27.81 -29.21 -8.20
CA TYR A 544 -27.87 -30.29 -9.19
C TYR A 544 -26.67 -30.23 -10.16
N ALA A 545 -26.32 -31.39 -10.73
CA ALA A 545 -25.26 -31.56 -11.74
C ALA A 545 -23.90 -30.91 -11.40
N ILE A 546 -23.57 -30.81 -10.10
CA ILE A 546 -22.35 -30.16 -9.61
C ILE A 546 -21.10 -30.88 -10.17
N ASP A 547 -20.30 -30.15 -10.95
CA ASP A 547 -19.03 -30.62 -11.52
C ASP A 547 -18.02 -30.88 -10.40
N THR A 548 -17.69 -32.17 -10.22
CA THR A 548 -16.73 -32.66 -9.21
C THR A 548 -15.28 -32.29 -9.51
N ALA A 549 -14.95 -31.86 -10.73
CA ALA A 549 -13.63 -31.30 -11.05
C ALA A 549 -13.44 -29.88 -10.51
N LEU A 550 -14.50 -29.27 -9.97
CA LEU A 550 -14.54 -27.89 -9.48
C LEU A 550 -14.90 -27.83 -7.98
N PRO A 551 -14.46 -26.78 -7.25
CA PRO A 551 -15.05 -26.45 -5.97
C PRO A 551 -16.57 -26.25 -6.09
N SER A 552 -17.34 -26.73 -5.11
CA SER A 552 -18.82 -26.75 -5.15
C SER A 552 -19.53 -25.39 -5.23
N ARG A 553 -18.79 -24.28 -5.11
CA ARG A 553 -19.27 -22.90 -5.35
C ARG A 553 -18.45 -22.14 -6.40
N LEU A 554 -17.74 -22.87 -7.25
CA LEU A 554 -16.95 -22.36 -8.37
C LEU A 554 -17.30 -23.14 -9.64
N GLN A 555 -18.60 -23.27 -9.88
CA GLN A 555 -19.16 -24.03 -11.00
C GLN A 555 -19.04 -23.27 -12.33
N ALA A 556 -19.28 -23.97 -13.44
CA ALA A 556 -18.97 -23.49 -14.79
C ALA A 556 -19.64 -22.14 -15.15
N GLU A 557 -20.84 -21.89 -14.62
CA GLU A 557 -21.61 -20.67 -14.85
C GLU A 557 -20.97 -19.45 -14.17
N LEU A 558 -20.39 -19.63 -12.98
CA LEU A 558 -19.66 -18.58 -12.27
C LEU A 558 -18.31 -18.30 -12.96
N LEU A 559 -17.65 -19.35 -13.46
CA LEU A 559 -16.45 -19.21 -14.29
C LEU A 559 -16.77 -18.43 -15.57
N GLU A 560 -17.86 -18.74 -16.26
CA GLU A 560 -18.30 -18.04 -17.47
C GLU A 560 -18.64 -16.56 -17.21
N MET A 561 -19.31 -16.23 -16.11
CA MET A 561 -19.53 -14.83 -15.71
C MET A 561 -18.21 -14.06 -15.53
N TYR A 562 -17.22 -14.66 -14.87
CA TYR A 562 -15.91 -14.03 -14.70
C TYR A 562 -15.07 -14.00 -15.98
N ARG A 563 -15.22 -14.99 -16.87
CA ARG A 563 -14.62 -15.02 -18.20
C ARG A 563 -15.15 -13.86 -19.04
N HIS A 564 -16.47 -13.74 -19.14
CA HIS A 564 -17.13 -12.64 -19.87
C HIS A 564 -16.73 -11.26 -19.33
N LEU A 565 -16.72 -11.06 -18.00
CA LEU A 565 -16.27 -9.79 -17.39
C LEU A 565 -14.79 -9.48 -17.68
N SER A 566 -13.92 -10.51 -17.65
CA SER A 566 -12.50 -10.36 -17.99
C SER A 566 -12.34 -9.98 -19.46
N THR A 567 -13.02 -10.68 -20.37
CA THR A 567 -13.01 -10.38 -21.81
C THR A 567 -13.50 -8.97 -22.09
N LEU A 568 -14.63 -8.52 -21.51
CA LEU A 568 -15.14 -7.15 -21.69
C LEU A 568 -14.12 -6.09 -21.24
N TRP A 569 -13.42 -6.30 -20.13
CA TRP A 569 -12.34 -5.40 -19.68
C TRP A 569 -11.18 -5.35 -20.69
N GLN A 570 -10.72 -6.50 -21.15
CA GLN A 570 -9.58 -6.61 -22.07
C GLN A 570 -9.91 -6.02 -23.45
N SER A 571 -11.05 -6.39 -24.03
CA SER A 571 -11.54 -5.87 -25.30
C SER A 571 -11.73 -4.35 -25.26
N TRP A 572 -12.33 -3.80 -24.20
CA TRP A 572 -12.48 -2.34 -24.07
C TRP A 572 -11.13 -1.61 -24.07
N ASN A 573 -10.13 -2.10 -23.34
CA ASN A 573 -8.79 -1.48 -23.32
C ASN A 573 -8.12 -1.52 -24.71
N GLN A 574 -8.24 -2.65 -25.42
CA GLN A 574 -7.67 -2.82 -26.76
C GLN A 574 -8.39 -1.97 -27.82
N GLU A 575 -9.72 -1.90 -27.74
CA GLU A 575 -10.59 -1.13 -28.64
C GLU A 575 -10.36 0.38 -28.46
N TYR A 576 -10.33 0.85 -27.20
CA TYR A 576 -10.04 2.25 -26.88
C TYR A 576 -8.61 2.65 -27.29
N TYR A 577 -7.62 1.80 -27.03
CA TYR A 577 -6.24 2.02 -27.51
C TYR A 577 -6.19 2.18 -29.04
N SER A 578 -6.84 1.26 -29.76
CA SER A 578 -6.84 1.25 -31.23
C SER A 578 -7.50 2.50 -31.82
N ARG A 579 -8.62 2.97 -31.23
CA ARG A 579 -9.34 4.17 -31.71
C ARG A 579 -8.67 5.49 -31.35
N HIS A 580 -8.10 5.61 -30.14
CA HIS A 580 -7.76 6.92 -29.56
C HIS A 580 -6.27 7.13 -29.27
N CYS A 581 -5.44 6.08 -29.33
CA CYS A 581 -4.00 6.16 -29.10
C CYS A 581 -3.22 6.02 -30.41
N ILE A 582 -3.41 4.92 -31.16
CA ILE A 582 -2.68 4.66 -32.41
C ILE A 582 -2.85 5.80 -33.43
N ALA A 583 -4.08 6.30 -33.62
CA ALA A 583 -4.36 7.38 -34.55
C ALA A 583 -3.62 8.71 -34.25
N LYS A 584 -3.16 8.92 -33.01
CA LYS A 584 -2.33 10.09 -32.65
C LYS A 584 -0.86 9.86 -32.97
N GLU A 585 -0.36 8.65 -32.74
CA GLU A 585 1.00 8.25 -33.13
C GLU A 585 1.15 8.34 -34.67
N SER A 586 0.10 8.00 -35.44
CA SER A 586 0.05 8.25 -36.89
C SER A 586 0.11 9.75 -37.22
N ALA A 587 -0.79 10.56 -36.65
CA ALA A 587 -0.90 11.99 -36.98
C ALA A 587 0.35 12.83 -36.59
N GLU A 588 1.12 12.42 -35.57
CA GLU A 588 2.40 13.04 -35.22
C GLU A 588 3.56 12.55 -36.14
N SER A 589 3.35 11.50 -36.94
CA SER A 589 4.36 10.93 -37.86
C SER A 589 4.22 11.38 -39.32
N GLU A 590 3.02 11.74 -39.78
CA GLU A 590 2.76 12.14 -41.18
C GLU A 590 3.34 13.52 -41.57
N GLY A 591 3.97 14.23 -40.62
CA GLY A 591 4.67 15.49 -40.86
C GLY A 591 6.05 15.38 -41.54
N ILE A 592 6.52 14.17 -41.89
CA ILE A 592 7.85 13.95 -42.48
C ILE A 592 7.75 13.02 -43.71
N PRO A 593 8.15 13.44 -44.92
CA PRO A 593 8.15 12.58 -46.10
C PRO A 593 9.21 11.48 -46.00
N GLN A 594 8.84 10.26 -46.41
CA GLN A 594 9.67 9.06 -46.26
C GLN A 594 10.90 9.05 -47.18
N CYS A 595 11.98 8.44 -46.70
CA CYS A 595 13.03 7.86 -47.54
C CYS A 595 13.46 6.49 -46.99
N GLY A 596 14.04 5.65 -47.85
CA GLY A 596 14.25 4.22 -47.60
C GLY A 596 15.30 3.85 -46.54
N PRO A 597 15.39 2.56 -46.18
CA PRO A 597 16.13 2.10 -45.01
C PRO A 597 17.65 2.10 -45.19
N ALA A 598 18.37 2.72 -44.26
CA ALA A 598 19.82 2.64 -44.14
C ALA A 598 20.25 2.39 -42.68
N VAL A 599 21.14 1.43 -42.46
CA VAL A 599 21.62 1.02 -41.12
C VAL A 599 22.58 2.07 -40.57
N VAL A 600 22.17 2.81 -39.54
CA VAL A 600 23.04 3.81 -38.88
C VAL A 600 23.96 3.14 -37.87
N ARG A 601 25.22 2.91 -38.28
CA ARG A 601 26.35 2.83 -37.34
C ARG A 601 26.68 4.24 -36.85
N TYR A 602 26.83 4.41 -35.54
CA TYR A 602 27.49 5.57 -34.96
C TYR A 602 29.01 5.46 -35.12
N GLU A 603 29.67 6.49 -35.66
CA GLU A 603 30.99 6.92 -35.18
C GLU A 603 31.30 8.37 -35.57
N ALA A 604 32.36 8.93 -34.99
CA ALA A 604 32.52 10.37 -34.78
C ALA A 604 33.26 11.13 -35.90
N LEU A 605 33.09 12.46 -35.91
CA LEU A 605 34.04 13.58 -36.19
C LEU A 605 33.16 14.87 -36.20
N ARG A 606 33.38 15.98 -35.47
CA ARG A 606 34.53 16.69 -34.87
C ARG A 606 35.19 17.72 -35.82
N GLU A 607 35.13 18.99 -35.40
CA GLU A 607 35.71 20.19 -36.05
C GLU A 607 35.15 20.48 -37.47
N GLU A 608 35.17 21.70 -38.03
CA GLU A 608 35.70 23.01 -37.60
C GLU A 608 34.78 24.16 -38.13
N VAL A 609 34.72 25.33 -37.47
CA VAL A 609 34.08 26.55 -38.02
C VAL A 609 34.90 27.79 -37.64
N LYS A 610 35.31 28.60 -38.63
CA LYS A 610 36.11 29.83 -38.48
C LYS A 610 35.54 30.99 -39.32
N GLY A 611 35.39 32.17 -38.72
CA GLY A 611 35.10 33.46 -39.40
C GLY A 611 33.75 33.52 -40.15
N ALA A 612 33.23 34.65 -40.60
CA ALA A 612 33.52 36.09 -40.50
C ALA A 612 32.48 36.77 -41.43
N SER A 613 32.04 38.04 -41.34
CA SER A 613 32.24 39.13 -40.36
C SER A 613 31.30 40.32 -40.71
N ALA A 614 30.99 41.17 -39.72
CA ALA A 614 30.54 42.58 -39.86
C ALA A 614 29.12 42.82 -40.47
N SER A 615 28.17 43.59 -39.87
CA SER A 615 28.10 45.02 -39.42
C SER A 615 27.54 45.97 -40.52
N CYS A 616 26.98 47.16 -40.28
CA CYS A 616 26.69 47.94 -39.06
C CYS A 616 25.57 48.98 -39.35
N ALA A 617 24.80 49.41 -38.35
CA ALA A 617 24.05 50.68 -38.36
C ALA A 617 23.83 51.19 -36.91
N THR A 618 23.81 52.51 -36.69
CA THR A 618 24.01 53.13 -35.37
C THR A 618 23.04 54.28 -35.05
N ARG A 619 22.88 54.58 -33.75
CA ARG A 619 22.58 55.88 -33.06
C ARG A 619 21.82 55.63 -31.73
N ASP A 620 21.95 56.43 -30.65
CA ASP A 620 22.92 57.49 -30.33
C ASP A 620 23.14 57.62 -28.80
N ILE A 621 24.03 58.52 -28.37
CA ILE A 621 24.61 58.57 -27.00
C ILE A 621 23.81 59.41 -25.98
N LYS A 622 23.69 58.93 -24.73
CA LYS A 622 23.83 59.77 -23.52
C LYS A 622 24.28 59.00 -22.27
N SER A 623 24.89 59.74 -21.33
CA SER A 623 25.67 59.21 -20.20
C SER A 623 24.93 59.25 -18.87
N THR A 624 25.08 58.20 -18.06
CA THR A 624 25.16 58.28 -16.59
C THR A 624 25.83 57.00 -16.06
N SER A 625 26.60 57.08 -14.98
CA SER A 625 27.42 55.97 -14.48
C SER A 625 26.76 55.24 -13.31
N GLU A 626 26.21 54.05 -13.55
CA GLU A 626 25.83 53.10 -12.50
C GLU A 626 26.35 51.69 -12.81
N VAL A 627 27.00 51.08 -11.81
CA VAL A 627 27.51 49.71 -11.92
C VAL A 627 26.35 48.74 -11.66
N MET A 628 25.63 48.37 -12.72
CA MET A 628 24.49 47.46 -12.64
C MET A 628 24.93 46.05 -12.19
N THR A 629 24.80 45.77 -10.89
CA THR A 629 24.87 44.41 -10.36
C THR A 629 23.77 43.55 -10.98
N ALA A 630 24.14 42.48 -11.68
CA ALA A 630 23.19 41.58 -12.32
C ALA A 630 22.34 40.85 -11.26
N GLN A 631 21.14 41.38 -11.00
CA GLN A 631 20.22 40.88 -9.96
C GLN A 631 20.05 39.36 -10.04
N LEU A 632 20.11 38.68 -8.88
CA LEU A 632 19.89 37.23 -8.82
C LEU A 632 18.40 36.89 -8.96
N PRO A 633 18.06 35.65 -9.36
CA PRO A 633 16.66 35.23 -9.40
C PRO A 633 15.99 35.37 -8.02
N PRO A 634 14.72 35.79 -7.95
CA PRO A 634 14.03 36.03 -6.68
C PRO A 634 13.99 34.77 -5.81
N GLY A 635 14.19 34.95 -4.51
CA GLY A 635 14.26 33.85 -3.53
C GLY A 635 15.67 33.29 -3.29
N PHE A 636 16.69 33.79 -3.97
CA PHE A 636 18.09 33.38 -3.79
C PHE A 636 18.99 34.57 -3.40
N ILE A 637 19.88 34.35 -2.43
CA ILE A 637 20.88 35.33 -1.97
C ILE A 637 22.27 34.73 -2.18
N TYR A 638 23.18 35.47 -2.80
CA TYR A 638 24.61 35.13 -2.80
C TYR A 638 25.29 35.88 -1.65
N ASN A 639 25.93 35.15 -0.75
CA ASN A 639 26.82 35.72 0.26
C ASN A 639 28.26 35.56 -0.26
N ALA A 640 28.91 36.68 -0.57
CA ALA A 640 30.24 36.71 -1.16
C ALA A 640 31.37 36.42 -0.16
N GLU A 641 31.15 36.72 1.13
CA GLU A 641 32.10 36.51 2.24
C GLU A 641 32.40 35.02 2.46
N HIS A 642 31.36 34.18 2.49
CA HIS A 642 31.48 32.72 2.60
C HIS A 642 31.40 31.99 1.24
N GLN A 643 31.26 32.73 0.13
CA GLN A 643 31.11 32.19 -1.24
C GLN A 643 30.00 31.13 -1.35
N ILE A 644 28.79 31.46 -0.88
CA ILE A 644 27.63 30.54 -0.86
C ILE A 644 26.38 31.13 -1.52
N LEU A 645 25.59 30.24 -2.13
CA LEU A 645 24.26 30.54 -2.62
C LEU A 645 23.22 30.02 -1.62
N ILE A 646 22.43 30.93 -1.04
CA ILE A 646 21.42 30.66 -0.02
C ILE A 646 20.04 30.65 -0.69
N CYS A 647 19.27 29.58 -0.45
CA CYS A 647 17.85 29.56 -0.79
C CYS A 647 17.04 30.11 0.40
N VAL A 648 16.36 31.25 0.21
CA VAL A 648 15.57 31.91 1.26
C VAL A 648 14.38 31.06 1.68
N ALA A 649 13.77 30.32 0.74
CA ALA A 649 12.64 29.45 1.02
C ALA A 649 13.02 28.17 1.82
N CYS A 650 14.19 27.58 1.55
CA CYS A 650 14.71 26.44 2.32
C CYS A 650 15.49 26.85 3.58
N LYS A 651 15.85 28.13 3.69
CA LYS A 651 16.66 28.72 4.76
C LYS A 651 18.02 28.04 4.97
N SER A 652 18.66 27.61 3.88
CA SER A 652 19.92 26.86 3.86
C SER A 652 20.78 27.21 2.64
N ALA A 653 22.10 26.98 2.73
CA ALA A 653 22.98 27.07 1.56
C ALA A 653 22.80 25.87 0.63
N ILE A 654 22.98 26.09 -0.67
CA ILE A 654 22.89 25.08 -1.72
C ILE A 654 24.33 24.68 -2.08
N SER A 655 24.60 23.37 -2.16
CA SER A 655 25.92 22.89 -2.61
C SER A 655 26.19 23.29 -4.07
N PRO A 656 27.44 23.66 -4.41
CA PRO A 656 27.78 24.08 -5.77
C PRO A 656 27.68 22.95 -6.80
N GLY A 657 27.67 23.34 -8.08
CA GLY A 657 27.74 22.43 -9.23
C GLY A 657 26.37 22.11 -9.85
N LYS A 658 26.41 21.77 -11.15
CA LYS A 658 25.20 21.62 -11.98
C LYS A 658 24.23 20.54 -11.47
N LYS A 659 24.73 19.41 -10.95
CA LYS A 659 23.87 18.31 -10.42
C LYS A 659 23.16 18.70 -9.11
N PRO A 660 23.83 19.21 -8.05
CA PRO A 660 23.16 19.72 -6.86
C PRO A 660 22.19 20.87 -7.14
N LEU A 661 22.58 21.89 -7.92
CA LEU A 661 21.71 23.02 -8.27
C LEU A 661 20.45 22.55 -9.01
N TYR A 662 20.59 21.70 -10.03
CA TYR A 662 19.44 21.10 -10.73
C TYR A 662 18.55 20.29 -9.79
N SER A 663 19.13 19.44 -8.95
CA SER A 663 18.37 18.63 -7.99
C SER A 663 17.61 19.50 -6.98
N HIS A 664 18.21 20.61 -6.52
CA HIS A 664 17.56 21.52 -5.59
C HIS A 664 16.40 22.29 -6.26
N LEU A 665 16.64 22.92 -7.41
CA LEU A 665 15.63 23.68 -8.17
C LEU A 665 14.45 22.79 -8.60
N ASN A 666 14.74 21.60 -9.14
CA ASN A 666 13.74 20.65 -9.61
C ASN A 666 12.97 20.01 -8.43
N ARG A 667 13.66 19.34 -7.50
CA ARG A 667 12.97 18.55 -6.45
C ARG A 667 12.37 19.38 -5.33
N THR A 668 12.96 20.54 -5.00
CA THR A 668 12.54 21.36 -3.85
C THR A 668 11.59 22.49 -4.25
N HIS A 669 11.75 23.05 -5.46
CA HIS A 669 10.98 24.20 -5.94
C HIS A 669 10.19 23.93 -7.23
N ARG A 670 10.25 22.72 -7.81
CA ARG A 670 9.58 22.34 -9.06
C ARG A 670 9.90 23.29 -10.24
N ILE A 671 11.08 23.90 -10.23
CA ILE A 671 11.57 24.74 -11.33
C ILE A 671 12.15 23.81 -12.40
N LEU A 672 11.51 23.79 -13.57
CA LEU A 672 11.78 22.84 -14.66
C LEU A 672 12.24 23.54 -15.95
N GLY A 673 12.53 22.74 -16.98
CA GLY A 673 12.63 23.21 -18.37
C GLY A 673 13.69 24.30 -18.63
N PRO A 674 13.41 25.25 -19.54
CA PRO A 674 14.31 26.36 -19.87
C PRO A 674 14.67 27.23 -18.65
N THR A 675 13.70 27.52 -17.78
CA THR A 675 13.90 28.35 -16.57
C THR A 675 14.96 27.74 -15.65
N CYS A 676 14.91 26.42 -15.44
CA CYS A 676 15.92 25.72 -14.65
C CYS A 676 17.33 25.81 -15.30
N LYS A 677 17.43 25.73 -16.63
CA LYS A 677 18.71 25.90 -17.35
C LYS A 677 19.26 27.33 -17.18
N ALA A 678 18.41 28.34 -17.35
CA ALA A 678 18.77 29.75 -17.19
C ALA A 678 19.23 30.08 -15.76
N TYR A 679 18.56 29.54 -14.74
CA TYR A 679 18.96 29.72 -13.34
C TYR A 679 20.33 29.07 -13.07
N ILE A 680 20.56 27.84 -13.52
CA ILE A 680 21.87 27.17 -13.38
C ILE A 680 22.98 27.92 -14.12
N GLN A 681 22.69 28.49 -15.29
CA GLN A 681 23.64 29.34 -16.01
C GLN A 681 23.98 30.62 -15.22
N ARG A 682 22.98 31.32 -14.68
CA ARG A 682 23.15 32.54 -13.86
C ARG A 682 23.78 32.28 -12.49
N PHE A 683 23.67 31.06 -11.95
CA PHE A 683 24.42 30.64 -10.77
C PHE A 683 25.84 30.16 -11.10
N SER A 684 26.12 29.73 -12.33
CA SER A 684 27.47 29.32 -12.75
C SER A 684 28.45 30.47 -13.01
N THR A 685 27.98 31.72 -12.96
CA THR A 685 28.82 32.93 -12.92
C THR A 685 29.19 33.37 -11.51
N LEU A 686 28.75 32.65 -10.47
CA LEU A 686 29.11 32.90 -9.08
C LEU A 686 30.29 32.00 -8.68
N GLN A 687 31.24 32.55 -7.92
CA GLN A 687 32.25 31.75 -7.24
C GLN A 687 31.60 31.10 -6.01
N LEU A 688 31.50 29.77 -6.01
CA LEU A 688 30.78 29.01 -4.98
C LEU A 688 31.64 27.90 -4.39
N LEU A 689 31.87 27.96 -3.08
CA LEU A 689 32.71 27.01 -2.35
C LEU A 689 31.91 25.75 -1.95
N PRO A 690 32.51 24.53 -1.97
CA PRO A 690 31.85 23.33 -1.46
C PRO A 690 31.54 23.44 0.04
N LEU A 691 30.38 22.95 0.47
CA LEU A 691 29.93 23.08 1.88
C LEU A 691 30.82 22.33 2.89
N SER A 692 31.73 21.48 2.43
CA SER A 692 32.77 20.81 3.23
C SER A 692 33.98 21.70 3.52
N ASP A 693 34.20 22.73 2.69
CA ASP A 693 35.46 23.47 2.60
C ASP A 693 35.30 24.89 3.20
N ILE A 694 34.08 25.26 3.58
CA ILE A 694 33.75 26.51 4.27
C ILE A 694 34.36 26.51 5.67
N ILE A 695 35.25 27.46 5.92
CA ILE A 695 35.79 27.73 7.26
C ILE A 695 34.65 28.26 8.13
N LEU A 696 34.30 27.52 9.17
CA LEU A 696 33.27 27.92 10.14
C LEU A 696 33.77 29.08 11.01
N PRO A 697 32.94 30.11 11.27
CA PRO A 697 33.26 31.16 12.24
C PRO A 697 33.57 30.56 13.62
N ARG A 698 34.76 30.88 14.15
CA ARG A 698 35.16 30.54 15.53
C ARG A 698 34.70 31.62 16.53
N GLU A 699 34.41 32.81 16.03
CA GLU A 699 33.90 33.94 16.78
C GLU A 699 32.43 34.21 16.43
N LYS A 700 31.76 34.97 17.29
CA LYS A 700 30.31 35.17 17.27
C LYS A 700 29.90 36.26 16.28
N ILE A 701 29.52 35.86 15.07
CA ILE A 701 29.17 36.78 13.97
C ILE A 701 27.70 37.23 14.01
N PRO A 702 27.32 38.33 13.32
CA PRO A 702 25.93 38.65 13.04
C PRO A 702 25.17 37.52 12.31
N ALA A 703 23.84 37.50 12.42
CA ALA A 703 23.02 36.50 11.76
C ALA A 703 23.05 36.68 10.23
N ILE A 704 23.51 35.65 9.49
CA ILE A 704 23.60 35.66 8.04
C ILE A 704 22.17 35.69 7.44
N PRO A 705 21.82 36.69 6.60
CA PRO A 705 20.49 36.80 6.01
C PRO A 705 20.09 35.56 5.21
N GLY A 706 18.86 35.10 5.41
CA GLY A 706 18.29 33.96 4.70
C GLY A 706 18.67 32.57 5.25
N LEU A 707 19.61 32.43 6.21
CA LEU A 707 19.87 31.15 6.87
C LEU A 707 19.01 30.94 8.12
N ARG A 708 18.58 29.70 8.37
CA ARG A 708 17.75 29.35 9.54
C ARG A 708 18.55 29.53 10.84
N VAL A 709 18.06 30.42 11.70
CA VAL A 709 18.49 30.53 13.09
C VAL A 709 17.91 29.36 13.91
N PHE A 710 18.72 28.82 14.79
CA PHE A 710 18.39 27.80 15.78
C PHE A 710 18.73 28.30 17.18
N ILE A 711 17.97 27.85 18.19
CA ILE A 711 18.43 27.87 19.58
C ILE A 711 19.12 26.52 19.82
N VAL A 712 20.36 26.55 20.29
CA VAL A 712 21.18 25.35 20.54
C VAL A 712 21.82 25.40 21.91
N PHE A 713 22.30 24.25 22.39
CA PHE A 713 23.08 24.13 23.61
C PHE A 713 24.57 24.21 23.29
N ARG A 714 25.30 25.01 24.07
CA ARG A 714 26.75 25.21 23.98
C ARG A 714 27.44 24.61 25.20
N CYS A 715 28.52 23.85 24.97
CA CYS A 715 29.45 23.46 26.03
C CYS A 715 30.42 24.61 26.31
N SER A 716 30.44 25.12 27.54
CA SER A 716 31.38 26.16 27.97
C SER A 716 32.83 25.67 28.11
N VAL A 717 33.08 24.36 28.03
CA VAL A 717 34.43 23.76 28.17
C VAL A 717 35.19 23.69 26.84
N CYS A 718 34.54 23.33 25.73
CA CYS A 718 35.21 23.14 24.43
C CYS A 718 34.42 23.64 23.21
N GLN A 719 33.51 24.61 23.39
CA GLN A 719 32.73 25.26 22.33
C GLN A 719 31.82 24.33 21.49
N HIS A 720 31.58 23.09 21.91
CA HIS A 720 30.70 22.17 21.21
C HIS A 720 29.25 22.70 21.18
N LEU A 721 28.60 22.65 20.01
CA LEU A 721 27.25 23.16 19.76
C LEU A 721 26.33 22.04 19.25
N THR A 722 25.19 21.82 19.90
CA THR A 722 24.19 20.84 19.45
C THR A 722 22.77 21.28 19.80
N SER A 723 21.81 20.97 18.91
CA SER A 723 20.38 21.26 19.09
C SER A 723 19.64 20.24 19.96
N ARG A 724 20.31 19.15 20.37
CA ARG A 724 19.71 18.08 21.20
C ARG A 724 20.21 18.12 22.64
N TRP A 725 19.29 17.99 23.58
CA TRP A 725 19.57 17.99 25.02
C TRP A 725 20.42 16.79 25.46
N ASP A 726 19.96 15.57 25.17
CA ASP A 726 20.69 14.33 25.42
C ASP A 726 22.12 14.39 24.85
N SER A 727 22.29 14.91 23.62
CA SER A 727 23.59 15.05 22.97
C SER A 727 24.56 16.00 23.67
N ILE A 728 24.08 17.04 24.38
CA ILE A 728 24.97 17.94 25.15
C ILE A 728 25.29 17.34 26.53
N LEU A 729 24.39 16.55 27.11
CA LEU A 729 24.63 15.80 28.35
C LEU A 729 25.63 14.65 28.14
N ASP A 730 25.46 13.87 27.07
CA ASP A 730 26.41 12.85 26.63
C ASP A 730 27.78 13.49 26.37
N HIS A 731 27.82 14.60 25.62
CA HIS A 731 29.04 15.34 25.34
C HIS A 731 29.74 15.82 26.63
N ILE A 732 29.03 16.46 27.57
CA ILE A 732 29.71 17.02 28.75
C ILE A 732 30.26 15.93 29.69
N SER A 733 29.74 14.71 29.63
CA SER A 733 30.32 13.56 30.34
C SER A 733 31.75 13.24 29.87
N THR A 734 32.08 13.52 28.60
CA THR A 734 33.41 13.24 28.02
C THR A 734 34.53 14.07 28.64
N HIS A 735 34.20 15.24 29.22
CA HIS A 735 35.15 16.10 29.96
C HIS A 735 35.48 15.57 31.37
N LYS A 736 34.89 14.45 31.81
CA LYS A 736 35.20 13.73 33.06
C LYS A 736 35.18 14.60 34.33
N LEU A 737 34.32 15.62 34.37
CA LEU A 737 34.27 16.67 35.41
C LEU A 737 33.88 16.20 36.84
N GLY A 738 33.81 14.89 37.11
CA GLY A 738 33.46 14.34 38.43
C GLY A 738 32.02 14.59 38.89
N MET A 739 31.13 15.08 38.01
CA MET A 739 29.79 15.57 38.35
C MET A 739 28.71 15.04 37.40
N ARG A 740 27.47 14.92 37.88
CA ARG A 740 26.31 14.47 37.07
C ARG A 740 26.00 15.49 35.97
N PRO A 741 25.69 15.09 34.72
CA PRO A 741 25.48 16.03 33.60
C PRO A 741 24.41 17.12 33.83
N LEU A 742 23.33 16.81 34.56
CA LEU A 742 22.29 17.79 34.91
C LEU A 742 22.84 18.95 35.78
N LEU A 743 23.71 18.65 36.73
CA LEU A 743 24.37 19.66 37.58
C LEU A 743 25.30 20.58 36.78
N ALA A 744 25.70 20.19 35.56
CA ALA A 744 26.53 21.02 34.68
C ALA A 744 25.71 22.12 33.98
N TRP A 745 24.39 21.93 33.80
CA TRP A 745 23.48 22.99 33.36
C TRP A 745 23.24 23.99 34.49
N GLU A 746 22.94 23.51 35.70
CA GLU A 746 22.73 24.35 36.90
C GLU A 746 23.95 25.21 37.24
N ARG A 747 25.17 24.73 36.95
CA ARG A 747 26.43 25.47 37.11
C ARG A 747 26.89 26.26 35.86
N GLY A 748 26.04 26.42 34.84
CA GLY A 748 26.33 27.23 33.64
C GLY A 748 27.43 26.69 32.71
N LEU A 749 27.88 25.44 32.91
CA LEU A 749 28.84 24.76 32.03
C LEU A 749 28.17 24.30 30.72
N ILE A 750 26.84 24.25 30.69
CA ILE A 750 26.01 24.24 29.49
C ILE A 750 25.19 25.53 29.49
N SER A 751 25.12 26.22 28.35
CA SER A 751 24.23 27.37 28.14
C SER A 751 23.45 27.25 26.83
N ARG A 752 22.39 28.07 26.66
CA ARG A 752 21.70 28.23 25.37
C ARG A 752 22.27 29.42 24.62
N CYS A 753 22.48 29.26 23.31
CA CYS A 753 22.87 30.35 22.41
C CYS A 753 22.10 30.27 21.09
N TYR A 754 22.16 31.34 20.30
CA TYR A 754 21.70 31.34 18.93
C TYR A 754 22.80 30.82 18.01
N ALA A 755 22.43 30.00 17.03
CA ALA A 755 23.36 29.47 16.04
C ALA A 755 22.71 29.39 14.66
N GLN A 756 23.54 29.37 13.63
CA GLN A 756 23.15 29.03 12.26
C GLN A 756 23.97 27.84 11.76
N THR A 757 23.61 27.32 10.60
CA THR A 757 24.37 26.27 9.89
C THR A 757 24.23 26.46 8.39
N PHE A 758 25.27 26.15 7.63
CA PHE A 758 25.23 26.22 6.17
C PHE A 758 24.48 25.03 5.55
N SER A 759 24.43 23.87 6.22
CA SER A 759 23.79 22.66 5.69
C SER A 759 22.70 22.11 6.61
N SER A 760 21.55 21.79 6.02
CA SER A 760 20.44 21.05 6.64
C SER A 760 20.55 19.53 6.45
N ALA A 761 21.55 19.03 5.72
CA ALA A 761 21.67 17.62 5.40
C ALA A 761 22.10 16.79 6.63
N LYS A 762 21.30 15.76 6.97
CA LYS A 762 21.56 14.85 8.10
C LYS A 762 22.97 14.24 8.01
N GLY A 763 23.77 14.43 9.07
CA GLY A 763 25.19 14.02 9.11
C GLY A 763 26.19 15.04 8.56
N ARG A 764 25.74 16.22 8.11
CA ARG A 764 26.59 17.36 7.69
C ARG A 764 26.17 18.69 8.35
N ILE A 765 25.30 18.63 9.36
CA ILE A 765 24.90 19.79 10.16
C ILE A 765 26.06 20.10 11.13
N VAL A 766 26.68 21.27 10.95
CA VAL A 766 27.62 21.83 11.92
C VAL A 766 27.17 23.26 12.24
N TYR A 767 27.03 23.57 13.53
CA TYR A 767 26.53 24.85 14.00
C TYR A 767 27.69 25.82 14.28
N PHE A 768 27.47 27.11 14.02
CA PHE A 768 28.33 28.22 14.47
C PHE A 768 27.49 29.22 15.28
N GLU A 769 28.06 29.80 16.34
CA GLU A 769 27.34 30.74 17.21
C GLU A 769 27.16 32.09 16.52
N ILE A 770 25.97 32.67 16.65
CA ILE A 770 25.64 34.01 16.14
C ILE A 770 25.20 34.95 17.25
N MET A 771 25.32 36.25 17.00
CA MET A 771 24.69 37.30 17.80
C MET A 771 23.17 37.07 17.88
N ALA A 772 22.55 37.48 18.99
CA ALA A 772 21.11 37.38 19.14
C ALA A 772 20.43 38.28 18.07
N PRO A 773 19.50 37.75 17.25
CA PRO A 773 18.86 38.55 16.22
C PRO A 773 18.02 39.66 16.88
N SER A 774 18.24 40.90 16.45
CA SER A 774 17.44 42.05 16.88
C SER A 774 15.98 41.84 16.47
N LEU A 775 15.09 41.68 17.45
CA LEU A 775 13.66 41.53 17.21
C LEU A 775 13.10 42.83 16.62
N ALA A 776 12.72 42.80 15.35
CA ALA A 776 11.77 43.78 14.82
C ALA A 776 10.44 43.60 15.56
N THR A 777 9.85 44.71 16.02
CA THR A 777 8.67 44.70 16.88
C THR A 777 7.37 44.56 16.07
N ASP A 778 6.97 43.34 15.75
CA ASP A 778 5.57 43.04 15.48
C ASP A 778 4.81 42.86 16.81
N SER A 779 3.65 43.49 16.93
CA SER A 779 2.98 43.73 18.20
C SER A 779 1.78 42.81 18.45
N SER A 780 1.92 41.84 19.35
CA SER A 780 0.81 41.29 20.15
C SER A 780 1.26 40.30 21.23
N GLY A 781 0.51 40.24 22.35
CA GLY A 781 0.40 39.03 23.19
C GLY A 781 1.58 38.68 24.09
N SER A 782 1.95 39.52 25.05
CA SER A 782 2.85 39.12 26.13
C SER A 782 2.21 38.09 27.09
N ARG A 783 2.80 36.90 27.20
CA ARG A 783 2.69 36.04 28.39
C ARG A 783 4.07 35.51 28.78
N GLN A 784 4.42 35.72 30.04
CA GLN A 784 5.65 35.23 30.64
C GLN A 784 5.52 33.73 30.92
N HIS A 785 6.54 32.95 30.58
CA HIS A 785 6.77 31.65 31.22
C HIS A 785 7.77 31.86 32.35
N ALA A 786 7.32 31.60 33.57
CA ALA A 786 8.17 31.54 34.76
C ALA A 786 8.13 30.10 35.30
N ILE A 787 9.32 29.52 35.46
CA ILE A 787 9.62 28.20 36.06
C ILE A 787 9.01 27.02 35.28
#